data_AF-A0A6V7W538-F1
#
_entry.id   AF-A0A6V7W538-F1
#
_cell.length_a   1.000
_cell.length_b   1.000
_cell.length_c   1.000
_cell.angle_alpha   90.00
_cell.angle_beta   90.00
_cell.angle_gamma   90.00
#
_symmetry.space_group_name_H-M   'P 1'
#
loop_
_entity.id
_entity.type
_entity.pdbx_description
1 polymer ?
#
loop_
_entity_poly.entity_id
_entity_poly.type
_entity_poly.pdbx_seq_one_letter_code
_entity_poly.pdbx_strand_id
1 'polypeptide(L)'
;MALSGIKKALEVSLPGSYIYVFTDARSKDFHLESAVLNLIQEKQSSVVFVMTGDCGNRSAPGYKVFERIAAASFGQVFHLEKSHVNTVLEYVRHSVARRKVHILYEVREHGQTHTSLVPIDTSFSELVVSLAGVRDDTDLMDIELVDPHNRRIDKYEHDDGTINLKNIKLIRLLSPVPGIWRVRTSSRLKHTLLIFGHGDIDFKYGFAAQPVSSIDLTHPRPVAGQPTYLLIKMTGLRPPGALEHVSLVDYSGNELYRNESRLYPGDGPYLHFVGPLIPPKIFFFVRVRGKDAQNYDFLRITPTAIAAVDVVGPRAYMAERLTANAYNAINLTCSIESRVPFTVHWLFGSRTIGGPLFYENTDTSTWTIDSVTPAHRGYYTCLVVSSLGNHSVSTFLESKELPPDIVSMRNVSVMLHETAFLHCITQSIERPRINWMHNHSLNVGNSAKTYTYDNGTLRIHDATFDDVGIYSCFARTSGGQSEETAWLTVMQPPSVRVEPRELFSVEGTTFTLKCITTGVPKPEVTWFFRGSPIFSDPKFYISQRDELIVSDVEDEDEGSYSCQAKNLAGNAIASAYVQIAVPPTIHVSQNKQMITKDDSIILDCQVISGIPPPTIVWWKDGRQLFNDRYIQIQEGGRLTIPRADISDAGTYACKAENIAGSAIKPLTLGVGSPPTILPSPETVYVQIGQTATLNCRVDGNPKPQIQWLKNGSPIDALIEEQLRYSHLPDDSLHIRGASLSDQSTFTCIVRNQFGEQRKRTNLVITGLVSPVLASLPSKMELVEGRDLQINCVVLLGNPRPEIEWFKDGQPLSKAISKEHVIFLRDGSLLLKNGSDAHKGTYTCKANSAAGNALQDVNVQLIMKPRMLQTDIEDVLVAKDGAQLEIPCPVLVPEGQVRPKVLWAHDSQPLNVNTPEYIVLPNLSLRILRVSSAHIGRYTCTAVNEAGKLEKTTLVLGIVLNLKIT
;
A
#
# COMPACT_ATOMS: atom_id res chain seq x y z
N MET A 1 -62.96 -28.94 55.80
CA MET A 1 -61.80 -29.40 55.00
C MET A 1 -62.18 -30.67 54.22
N ALA A 2 -61.61 -30.88 53.04
CA ALA A 2 -61.89 -32.02 52.18
C ALA A 2 -60.95 -33.20 52.50
N LEU A 3 -61.46 -34.42 52.61
CA LEU A 3 -60.68 -35.66 52.74
C LEU A 3 -59.66 -35.81 51.61
N SER A 4 -59.94 -35.26 50.43
CA SER A 4 -58.98 -35.15 49.31
C SER A 4 -57.69 -34.43 49.69
N GLY A 5 -57.77 -33.39 50.53
CA GLY A 5 -56.60 -32.69 51.07
C GLY A 5 -55.78 -33.56 52.03
N ILE A 6 -56.46 -34.31 52.90
CA ILE A 6 -55.81 -35.27 53.81
C ILE A 6 -55.14 -36.39 53.01
N LYS A 7 -55.84 -36.94 52.01
CA LYS A 7 -55.31 -37.93 51.08
C LYS A 7 -54.03 -37.43 50.43
N LYS A 8 -54.05 -36.20 49.89
CA LYS A 8 -52.88 -35.62 49.23
C LYS A 8 -51.72 -35.39 50.19
N ALA A 9 -52.00 -34.92 51.41
CA ALA A 9 -51.00 -34.76 52.46
C ALA A 9 -50.34 -36.11 52.82
N LEU A 10 -51.12 -37.19 52.92
CA LEU A 10 -50.61 -38.54 53.18
C LEU A 10 -49.74 -39.06 52.02
N GLU A 11 -50.16 -38.86 50.76
CA GLU A 11 -49.41 -39.26 49.57
C GLU A 11 -48.00 -38.65 49.54
N VAL A 12 -47.88 -37.38 49.90
CA VAL A 12 -46.58 -36.66 49.90
C VAL A 12 -45.79 -36.83 51.20
N SER A 13 -46.44 -37.27 52.28
CA SER A 13 -45.78 -37.45 53.57
C SER A 13 -44.88 -38.69 53.64
N LEU A 14 -43.84 -38.59 54.46
CA LEU A 14 -42.99 -39.72 54.81
C LEU A 14 -43.75 -40.69 55.75
N PRO A 15 -43.44 -42.00 55.75
CA PRO A 15 -44.00 -42.91 56.73
C PRO A 15 -43.74 -42.44 58.19
N GLY A 16 -44.70 -42.64 59.08
CA GLY A 16 -44.67 -42.20 60.48
C GLY A 16 -44.98 -40.71 60.67
N SER A 17 -45.34 -39.98 59.61
CA SER A 17 -45.66 -38.54 59.72
C SER A 17 -46.90 -38.27 60.58
N TYR A 18 -46.89 -37.13 61.28
CA TYR A 18 -48.03 -36.59 62.01
C TYR A 18 -48.72 -35.51 61.19
N ILE A 19 -50.03 -35.65 60.98
CA ILE A 19 -50.83 -34.71 60.19
C ILE A 19 -51.86 -34.05 61.10
N TYR A 20 -51.78 -32.72 61.20
CA TYR A 20 -52.74 -31.92 61.93
C TYR A 20 -53.76 -31.31 60.97
N VAL A 21 -55.02 -31.54 61.28
CA VAL A 21 -56.14 -31.10 60.46
C VAL A 21 -56.94 -30.08 61.25
N PHE A 22 -56.69 -28.79 60.97
CA PHE A 22 -57.49 -27.70 61.52
C PHE A 22 -58.72 -27.49 60.65
N THR A 23 -59.92 -27.68 61.21
CA THR A 23 -61.18 -27.53 60.47
C THR A 23 -62.28 -26.98 61.37
N ASP A 24 -63.12 -26.11 60.85
CA ASP A 24 -64.31 -25.59 61.51
C ASP A 24 -65.61 -26.18 60.94
N ALA A 25 -65.52 -27.07 59.93
CA ALA A 25 -66.66 -27.71 59.26
C ALA A 25 -66.46 -29.20 58.96
N ARG A 26 -67.57 -29.94 58.79
CA ARG A 26 -67.63 -31.37 58.37
C ARG A 26 -67.18 -31.60 56.92
N SER A 27 -66.69 -32.80 56.59
CA SER A 27 -66.28 -33.15 55.21
C SER A 27 -67.49 -33.40 54.28
N LYS A 28 -67.35 -32.99 53.00
CA LYS A 28 -68.32 -33.25 51.91
C LYS A 28 -67.93 -34.42 51.01
N ASP A 29 -66.69 -34.89 51.08
CA ASP A 29 -66.08 -35.93 50.25
C ASP A 29 -65.76 -37.20 51.09
N PHE A 30 -66.65 -37.53 52.03
CA PHE A 30 -66.50 -38.67 52.94
C PHE A 30 -66.42 -40.03 52.22
N HIS A 31 -66.81 -40.12 50.94
CA HIS A 31 -66.61 -41.33 50.12
C HIS A 31 -65.13 -41.69 49.91
N LEU A 32 -64.20 -40.76 50.18
CA LEU A 32 -62.75 -41.01 50.14
C LEU A 32 -62.19 -41.67 51.40
N GLU A 33 -63.03 -41.99 52.39
CA GLU A 33 -62.66 -42.62 53.68
C GLU A 33 -61.71 -43.81 53.47
N SER A 34 -62.07 -44.77 52.61
CA SER A 34 -61.27 -45.97 52.37
C SER A 34 -59.90 -45.66 51.78
N ALA A 35 -59.80 -44.68 50.88
CA ALA A 35 -58.53 -44.28 50.26
C ALA A 35 -57.60 -43.60 51.28
N VAL A 36 -58.16 -42.77 52.16
CA VAL A 36 -57.41 -42.09 53.24
C VAL A 36 -56.94 -43.11 54.29
N LEU A 37 -57.81 -44.03 54.72
CA LEU A 37 -57.47 -45.08 55.69
C LEU A 37 -56.40 -46.03 55.15
N ASN A 38 -56.45 -46.39 53.86
CA ASN A 38 -55.42 -47.20 53.21
C ASN A 38 -54.05 -46.53 53.28
N LEU A 39 -53.98 -45.23 52.95
CA LEU A 39 -52.73 -44.47 53.01
C LEU A 39 -52.21 -44.29 54.44
N ILE A 40 -53.10 -44.08 55.41
CA ILE A 40 -52.75 -44.03 56.84
C ILE A 40 -52.08 -45.33 57.29
N GLN A 41 -52.63 -46.47 56.88
CA GLN A 41 -52.07 -47.79 57.21
C GLN A 41 -50.73 -48.03 56.54
N GLU A 42 -50.62 -47.71 55.24
CA GLU A 42 -49.38 -47.87 54.47
C GLU A 42 -48.26 -46.99 55.02
N LYS A 43 -48.58 -45.74 55.34
CA LYS A 43 -47.62 -44.75 55.84
C LYS A 43 -47.44 -44.85 57.35
N GLN A 44 -48.26 -45.60 58.08
CA GLN A 44 -48.30 -45.59 59.56
C GLN A 44 -48.38 -44.17 60.15
N SER A 45 -49.09 -43.27 59.47
CA SER A 45 -49.18 -41.85 59.83
C SER A 45 -50.28 -41.61 60.84
N SER A 46 -50.05 -40.70 61.80
CA SER A 46 -51.06 -40.28 62.78
C SER A 46 -51.79 -39.02 62.33
N VAL A 47 -53.13 -39.00 62.42
CA VAL A 47 -53.94 -37.86 62.00
C VAL A 47 -54.73 -37.31 63.19
N VAL A 48 -54.46 -36.06 63.55
CA VAL A 48 -55.08 -35.36 64.69
C VAL A 48 -55.97 -34.25 64.17
N PHE A 49 -57.22 -34.21 64.62
CA PHE A 49 -58.18 -33.18 64.21
C PHE A 49 -58.30 -32.11 65.29
N VAL A 50 -58.14 -30.85 64.90
CA VAL A 50 -58.37 -29.69 65.77
C VAL A 50 -59.56 -28.91 65.24
N MET A 51 -60.66 -28.97 65.98
CA MET A 51 -61.95 -28.39 65.61
C MET A 51 -62.18 -27.07 66.36
N THR A 52 -62.24 -25.95 65.63
CA THR A 52 -62.25 -24.59 66.23
C THR A 52 -63.60 -23.87 66.14
N GLY A 53 -64.68 -24.61 65.85
CA GLY A 53 -66.05 -24.11 65.69
C GLY A 53 -67.12 -25.18 65.90
N ASP A 54 -68.40 -24.83 65.70
CA ASP A 54 -69.51 -25.78 65.73
C ASP A 54 -69.64 -26.50 64.39
N CYS A 55 -69.14 -27.74 64.32
CA CYS A 55 -69.16 -28.53 63.08
C CYS A 55 -70.55 -29.13 62.74
N GLY A 56 -71.61 -28.69 63.43
CA GLY A 56 -73.00 -29.09 63.18
C GLY A 56 -73.34 -30.47 63.75
N ASN A 57 -74.36 -31.13 63.17
CA ASN A 57 -74.85 -32.44 63.64
C ASN A 57 -73.74 -33.50 63.63
N ARG A 58 -73.30 -33.92 64.84
CA ARG A 58 -72.23 -34.91 65.07
C ARG A 58 -72.57 -36.33 64.62
N SER A 59 -73.84 -36.62 64.32
CA SER A 59 -74.26 -37.88 63.72
C SER A 59 -74.08 -37.91 62.19
N ALA A 60 -73.69 -36.80 61.55
CA ALA A 60 -73.51 -36.74 60.11
C ALA A 60 -72.28 -37.58 59.65
N PRO A 61 -72.36 -38.30 58.51
CA PRO A 61 -71.26 -39.13 58.00
C PRO A 61 -69.93 -38.37 57.85
N GLY A 62 -69.98 -37.12 57.37
CA GLY A 62 -68.80 -36.27 57.20
C GLY A 62 -68.16 -35.76 58.49
N TYR A 63 -68.81 -35.92 59.65
CA TYR A 63 -68.19 -35.71 60.97
C TYR A 63 -67.66 -37.03 61.52
N LYS A 64 -68.44 -38.12 61.41
CA LYS A 64 -68.05 -39.46 61.85
C LYS A 64 -66.79 -39.98 61.18
N VAL A 65 -66.54 -39.57 59.93
CA VAL A 65 -65.29 -39.91 59.22
C VAL A 65 -64.05 -39.34 59.92
N PHE A 66 -64.12 -38.17 60.55
CA PHE A 66 -63.00 -37.60 61.31
C PHE A 66 -62.73 -38.40 62.59
N GLU A 67 -63.79 -38.80 63.32
CA GLU A 67 -63.64 -39.68 64.50
C GLU A 67 -63.00 -41.01 64.11
N ARG A 68 -63.40 -41.60 62.98
CA ARG A 68 -62.86 -42.87 62.50
C ARG A 68 -61.41 -42.75 62.01
N ILE A 69 -61.07 -41.68 61.29
CA ILE A 69 -59.69 -41.43 60.85
C ILE A 69 -58.78 -41.18 62.06
N ALA A 70 -59.23 -40.40 63.04
CA ALA A 70 -58.50 -40.19 64.29
C ALA A 70 -58.30 -41.52 65.02
N ALA A 71 -59.37 -42.30 65.17
CA ALA A 71 -59.32 -43.62 65.79
C ALA A 71 -58.35 -44.57 65.07
N ALA A 72 -58.40 -44.64 63.74
CA ALA A 72 -57.54 -45.50 62.95
C ALA A 72 -56.05 -45.12 62.95
N SER A 73 -55.69 -43.95 63.45
CA SER A 73 -54.34 -43.40 63.34
C SER A 73 -53.71 -42.99 64.68
N PHE A 74 -54.21 -43.54 65.80
CA PHE A 74 -53.79 -43.16 67.17
C PHE A 74 -53.92 -41.64 67.40
N GLY A 75 -54.88 -41.02 66.71
CA GLY A 75 -55.18 -39.60 66.77
C GLY A 75 -56.32 -39.28 67.72
N GLN A 76 -56.45 -37.99 68.03
CA GLN A 76 -57.55 -37.46 68.84
C GLN A 76 -58.28 -36.35 68.09
N VAL A 77 -59.53 -36.11 68.48
CA VAL A 77 -60.33 -34.99 68.02
C VAL A 77 -60.42 -33.99 69.16
N PHE A 78 -59.80 -32.83 68.99
CA PHE A 78 -59.82 -31.75 69.96
C PHE A 78 -60.89 -30.72 69.57
N HIS A 79 -61.83 -30.43 70.47
CA HIS A 79 -62.74 -29.30 70.32
C HIS A 79 -62.22 -28.12 71.11
N LEU A 80 -61.86 -27.05 70.41
CA LEU A 80 -61.27 -25.83 70.98
C LEU A 80 -62.09 -24.61 70.59
N GLU A 81 -62.05 -23.60 71.44
CA GLU A 81 -62.39 -22.23 71.03
C GLU A 81 -61.19 -21.65 70.26
N LYS A 82 -61.46 -20.76 69.28
CA LYS A 82 -60.40 -20.18 68.42
C LYS A 82 -59.26 -19.53 69.22
N SER A 83 -59.52 -19.02 70.42
CA SER A 83 -58.52 -18.44 71.33
C SER A 83 -57.54 -19.47 71.91
N HIS A 84 -57.89 -20.76 71.98
CA HIS A 84 -57.11 -21.81 72.62
C HIS A 84 -56.35 -22.71 71.63
N VAL A 85 -56.33 -22.35 70.34
CA VAL A 85 -55.67 -23.13 69.27
C VAL A 85 -54.17 -23.25 69.52
N ASN A 86 -53.53 -22.16 69.99
CA ASN A 86 -52.10 -22.16 70.30
C ASN A 86 -51.76 -23.11 71.47
N THR A 87 -52.69 -23.37 72.38
CA THR A 87 -52.51 -24.28 73.52
C THR A 87 -52.34 -25.74 73.05
N VAL A 88 -52.99 -26.14 71.95
CA VAL A 88 -52.86 -27.49 71.37
C VAL A 88 -51.63 -27.63 70.46
N LEU A 89 -50.93 -26.53 70.14
CA LEU A 89 -49.61 -26.62 69.50
C LEU A 89 -48.53 -27.20 70.43
N GLU A 90 -48.70 -27.15 71.76
CA GLU A 90 -47.80 -27.87 72.67
C GLU A 90 -47.98 -29.38 72.58
N TYR A 91 -49.23 -29.87 72.50
CA TYR A 91 -49.51 -31.28 72.18
C TYR A 91 -48.82 -31.70 70.88
N VAL A 92 -48.82 -30.81 69.88
CA VAL A 92 -48.15 -31.04 68.59
C VAL A 92 -46.65 -31.22 68.76
N ARG A 93 -45.98 -30.37 69.55
CA ARG A 93 -44.53 -30.46 69.77
C ARG A 93 -44.14 -31.76 70.46
N HIS A 94 -44.87 -32.17 71.49
CA HIS A 94 -44.60 -33.43 72.21
C HIS A 94 -44.94 -34.68 71.37
N SER A 95 -45.94 -34.57 70.49
CA SER A 95 -46.35 -35.68 69.64
C SER A 95 -45.37 -36.00 68.50
N VAL A 96 -44.42 -35.11 68.17
CA VAL A 96 -43.50 -35.18 67.01
C VAL A 96 -42.05 -35.51 67.42
N ALA A 97 -41.83 -36.06 68.62
CA ALA A 97 -40.50 -36.36 69.14
C ALA A 97 -39.93 -37.73 68.72
N ARG A 98 -38.60 -37.84 68.71
CA ARG A 98 -37.88 -39.11 68.45
C ARG A 98 -38.09 -40.07 69.64
N ARG A 99 -38.20 -41.38 69.37
CA ARG A 99 -38.45 -42.45 70.37
C ARG A 99 -39.82 -42.41 71.03
N LYS A 100 -40.82 -41.86 70.34
CA LYS A 100 -42.21 -41.93 70.80
C LYS A 100 -42.75 -43.34 70.73
N VAL A 101 -43.28 -43.81 71.85
CA VAL A 101 -43.89 -45.13 72.01
C VAL A 101 -45.34 -44.97 72.44
N HIS A 102 -46.19 -45.87 71.96
CA HIS A 102 -47.64 -45.83 72.19
C HIS A 102 -48.02 -46.93 73.18
N ILE A 103 -48.80 -46.59 74.20
CA ILE A 103 -49.14 -47.52 75.30
C ILE A 103 -50.62 -47.89 75.26
N LEU A 104 -51.50 -46.88 75.20
CA LEU A 104 -52.94 -47.08 75.31
C LEU A 104 -53.71 -46.13 74.38
N TYR A 105 -54.67 -46.69 73.65
CA TYR A 105 -55.69 -45.98 72.91
C TYR A 105 -57.06 -46.52 73.29
N GLU A 106 -57.93 -45.69 73.84
CA GLU A 106 -59.30 -46.08 74.18
C GLU A 106 -60.29 -44.98 73.80
N VAL A 107 -61.27 -45.34 72.99
CA VAL A 107 -62.47 -44.53 72.75
C VAL A 107 -63.60 -45.09 73.61
N ARG A 108 -64.14 -44.25 74.49
CA ARG A 108 -65.32 -44.59 75.29
C ARG A 108 -66.51 -43.86 74.70
N GLU A 109 -67.43 -44.62 74.12
CA GLU A 109 -68.64 -44.06 73.49
C GLU A 109 -69.61 -43.45 74.51
N HIS A 110 -69.49 -43.77 75.80
CA HIS A 110 -70.35 -43.29 76.89
C HIS A 110 -69.49 -42.76 78.06
N GLY A 111 -70.02 -41.76 78.78
CA GLY A 111 -69.34 -41.21 79.95
C GLY A 111 -69.31 -42.18 81.12
N GLN A 112 -68.12 -42.37 81.70
CA GLN A 112 -67.88 -43.24 82.85
C GLN A 112 -66.56 -42.87 83.51
N THR A 113 -66.40 -43.25 84.78
CA THR A 113 -65.08 -43.26 85.42
C THR A 113 -64.41 -44.61 85.15
N HIS A 114 -63.22 -44.58 84.56
CA HIS A 114 -62.47 -45.80 84.23
C HIS A 114 -61.03 -45.71 84.75
N THR A 115 -60.52 -46.81 85.29
CA THR A 115 -59.15 -46.92 85.78
C THR A 115 -58.38 -47.88 84.89
N SER A 116 -57.37 -47.35 84.19
CA SER A 116 -56.45 -48.12 83.36
C SER A 116 -55.14 -48.36 84.11
N LEU A 117 -54.61 -49.58 84.02
CA LEU A 117 -53.29 -49.93 84.55
C LEU A 117 -52.26 -49.75 83.44
N VAL A 118 -51.27 -48.90 83.68
CA VAL A 118 -50.29 -48.48 82.69
C VAL A 118 -48.90 -48.91 83.16
N PRO A 119 -48.33 -49.98 82.60
CA PRO A 119 -47.00 -50.43 82.97
C PRO A 119 -45.94 -49.54 82.29
N ILE A 120 -45.05 -48.98 83.10
CA ILE A 120 -43.94 -48.12 82.70
C ILE A 120 -42.63 -48.86 82.98
N ASP A 121 -41.86 -49.13 81.92
CA ASP A 121 -40.55 -49.77 82.03
C ASP A 121 -39.41 -48.78 82.27
N THR A 122 -38.22 -49.31 82.56
CA THR A 122 -37.05 -48.52 82.92
C THR A 122 -36.52 -47.60 81.82
N SER A 123 -36.92 -47.80 80.56
CA SER A 123 -36.46 -46.96 79.45
C SER A 123 -37.26 -45.67 79.27
N PHE A 124 -38.35 -45.48 80.02
CA PHE A 124 -39.19 -44.29 79.90
C PHE A 124 -38.52 -43.04 80.46
N SER A 125 -38.45 -42.01 79.62
CA SER A 125 -37.99 -40.67 79.99
C SER A 125 -39.13 -39.67 80.14
N GLU A 126 -40.29 -39.96 79.55
CA GLU A 126 -41.46 -39.08 79.58
C GLU A 126 -42.75 -39.90 79.41
N LEU A 127 -43.77 -39.59 80.21
CA LEU A 127 -45.12 -40.14 80.10
C LEU A 127 -46.12 -39.01 79.83
N VAL A 128 -46.96 -39.19 78.81
CA VAL A 128 -48.01 -38.25 78.45
C VAL A 128 -49.36 -38.96 78.49
N VAL A 129 -50.29 -38.39 79.25
CA VAL A 129 -51.68 -38.85 79.36
C VAL A 129 -52.59 -37.76 78.83
N SER A 130 -53.27 -38.03 77.71
CA SER A 130 -54.19 -37.09 77.06
C SER A 130 -55.62 -37.64 77.08
N LEU A 131 -56.54 -36.88 77.66
CA LEU A 131 -57.96 -37.15 77.68
C LEU A 131 -58.65 -36.04 76.88
N ALA A 132 -59.35 -36.41 75.81
CA ALA A 132 -60.07 -35.48 74.95
C ALA A 132 -61.56 -35.84 74.89
N GLY A 133 -62.42 -34.89 75.25
CA GLY A 133 -63.86 -35.04 75.28
C GLY A 133 -64.54 -34.10 74.29
N VAL A 134 -65.84 -34.31 74.11
CA VAL A 134 -66.67 -33.40 73.32
C VAL A 134 -66.79 -32.03 74.01
N ARG A 135 -67.06 -30.97 73.24
CA ARG A 135 -67.12 -29.57 73.71
C ARG A 135 -67.96 -29.35 74.99
N ASP A 136 -69.01 -30.14 75.18
CA ASP A 136 -70.04 -29.97 76.21
C ASP A 136 -69.72 -30.71 77.53
N ASP A 137 -68.55 -31.36 77.63
CA ASP A 137 -68.10 -32.12 78.80
C ASP A 137 -67.21 -31.28 79.72
N THR A 138 -67.81 -30.30 80.40
CA THR A 138 -67.05 -29.19 81.04
C THR A 138 -66.75 -29.35 82.54
N ASP A 139 -67.47 -30.21 83.28
CA ASP A 139 -67.49 -30.12 84.76
C ASP A 139 -67.01 -31.38 85.51
N LEU A 140 -66.84 -32.51 84.82
CA LEU A 140 -66.45 -33.80 85.44
C LEU A 140 -65.27 -34.48 84.72
N MET A 141 -64.75 -33.84 83.69
CA MET A 141 -63.65 -34.38 82.90
C MET A 141 -62.33 -34.17 83.64
N ASP A 142 -61.70 -35.27 84.07
CA ASP A 142 -60.45 -35.19 84.83
C ASP A 142 -59.60 -36.47 84.73
N ILE A 143 -58.30 -36.33 84.99
CA ILE A 143 -57.32 -37.43 85.04
C ILE A 143 -56.71 -37.44 86.43
N GLU A 144 -56.80 -38.54 87.17
CA GLU A 144 -56.02 -38.79 88.39
C GLU A 144 -54.88 -39.77 88.08
N LEU A 145 -53.66 -39.39 88.47
CA LEU A 145 -52.47 -40.23 88.32
C LEU A 145 -51.99 -40.69 89.70
N VAL A 146 -51.83 -42.00 89.84
CA VAL A 146 -51.26 -42.64 91.02
C VAL A 146 -50.02 -43.42 90.60
N ASP A 147 -48.89 -43.08 91.20
CA ASP A 147 -47.60 -43.73 90.94
C ASP A 147 -47.56 -45.17 91.48
N PRO A 148 -46.55 -45.97 91.13
CA PRO A 148 -46.42 -47.36 91.60
C PRO A 148 -46.27 -47.49 93.13
N HIS A 149 -45.95 -46.40 93.83
CA HIS A 149 -45.82 -46.33 95.30
C HIS A 149 -47.13 -45.87 95.97
N ASN A 150 -48.24 -45.85 95.24
CA ASN A 150 -49.56 -45.36 95.66
C ASN A 150 -49.61 -43.86 96.01
N ARG A 151 -48.66 -43.05 95.55
CA ARG A 151 -48.69 -41.59 95.73
C ARG A 151 -49.51 -40.95 94.63
N ARG A 152 -50.43 -40.06 95.00
CA ARG A 152 -51.16 -39.22 94.04
C ARG A 152 -50.22 -38.14 93.53
N ILE A 153 -50.19 -37.93 92.23
CA ILE A 153 -49.37 -36.89 91.61
C ILE A 153 -50.17 -35.60 91.47
N ASP A 154 -49.62 -34.50 91.98
CA ASP A 154 -50.16 -33.16 91.77
C ASP A 154 -49.86 -32.71 90.33
N LYS A 155 -50.94 -32.58 89.56
CA LYS A 155 -50.96 -32.74 88.09
C LYS A 155 -50.99 -31.43 87.29
N TYR A 156 -51.09 -30.27 87.95
CA TYR A 156 -51.25 -28.97 87.28
C TYR A 156 -50.36 -27.85 87.87
N GLU A 157 -49.35 -28.18 88.68
CA GLU A 157 -48.46 -27.18 89.31
C GLU A 157 -47.17 -26.89 88.53
N HIS A 158 -46.93 -27.56 87.40
CA HIS A 158 -45.71 -27.40 86.60
C HIS A 158 -46.05 -26.93 85.18
N ASP A 159 -45.44 -25.83 84.75
CA ASP A 159 -45.70 -25.12 83.49
C ASP A 159 -44.86 -25.71 82.33
N ASP A 160 -44.87 -27.04 82.19
CA ASP A 160 -43.93 -27.81 81.38
C ASP A 160 -44.54 -28.48 80.13
N GLY A 161 -45.73 -28.02 79.70
CA GLY A 161 -46.47 -28.55 78.54
C GLY A 161 -47.79 -29.25 78.88
N THR A 162 -48.21 -29.23 80.15
CA THR A 162 -49.51 -29.72 80.64
C THR A 162 -50.66 -28.83 80.16
N ILE A 163 -51.76 -29.42 79.66
CA ILE A 163 -52.95 -28.69 79.17
C ILE A 163 -54.15 -28.98 80.08
N ASN A 164 -54.74 -27.93 80.66
CA ASN A 164 -55.92 -28.03 81.51
C ASN A 164 -57.08 -27.17 80.95
N LEU A 165 -57.72 -27.64 79.88
CA LEU A 165 -58.90 -27.01 79.29
C LEU A 165 -60.18 -27.73 79.76
N LYS A 166 -61.35 -27.13 79.52
CA LYS A 166 -62.64 -27.67 80.02
C LYS A 166 -62.90 -29.12 79.58
N ASN A 167 -62.72 -29.40 78.30
CA ASN A 167 -62.99 -30.69 77.65
C ASN A 167 -61.73 -31.38 77.12
N ILE A 168 -60.53 -30.91 77.50
CA ILE A 168 -59.25 -31.50 77.10
C ILE A 168 -58.29 -31.40 78.28
N LYS A 169 -57.82 -32.55 78.75
CA LYS A 169 -56.79 -32.66 79.79
C LYS A 169 -55.58 -33.36 79.21
N LEU A 170 -54.40 -32.77 79.38
CA LEU A 170 -53.14 -33.41 79.06
C LEU A 170 -52.20 -33.23 80.23
N ILE A 171 -51.68 -34.34 80.74
CA ILE A 171 -50.67 -34.34 81.79
C ILE A 171 -49.38 -34.88 81.20
N ARG A 172 -48.30 -34.12 81.42
CA ARG A 172 -46.94 -34.50 81.07
C ARG A 172 -46.17 -34.82 82.34
N LEU A 173 -45.48 -35.96 82.37
CA LEU A 173 -44.62 -36.36 83.47
C LEU A 173 -43.22 -36.69 82.95
N LEU A 174 -42.23 -35.94 83.43
CA LEU A 174 -40.82 -36.20 83.16
C LEU A 174 -40.29 -37.26 84.12
N SER A 175 -39.51 -38.20 83.59
CA SER A 175 -38.86 -39.27 84.35
C SER A 175 -39.83 -40.04 85.27
N PRO A 176 -40.89 -40.65 84.71
CA PRO A 176 -41.85 -41.42 85.51
C PRO A 176 -41.16 -42.60 86.20
N VAL A 177 -41.51 -42.84 87.46
CA VAL A 177 -40.98 -44.00 88.21
C VAL A 177 -41.43 -45.31 87.55
N PRO A 178 -40.51 -46.26 87.27
CA PRO A 178 -40.88 -47.55 86.68
C PRO A 178 -41.85 -48.34 87.56
N GLY A 179 -42.78 -49.05 86.93
CA GLY A 179 -43.82 -49.83 87.61
C GLY A 179 -45.22 -49.60 87.04
N ILE A 180 -46.23 -50.12 87.74
CA ILE A 180 -47.63 -50.04 87.31
C ILE A 180 -48.26 -48.74 87.82
N TRP A 181 -48.54 -47.84 86.90
CA TRP A 181 -49.29 -46.62 87.17
C TRP A 181 -50.80 -46.88 87.10
N ARG A 182 -51.57 -46.26 88.01
CA ARG A 182 -53.04 -46.24 87.88
C ARG A 182 -53.46 -44.89 87.34
N VAL A 183 -54.04 -44.92 86.15
CA VAL A 183 -54.58 -43.75 85.46
C VAL A 183 -56.09 -43.83 85.56
N ARG A 184 -56.69 -43.01 86.42
CA ARG A 184 -58.15 -42.94 86.58
C ARG A 184 -58.67 -41.74 85.81
N THR A 185 -59.55 -41.98 84.86
CA THR A 185 -60.18 -40.95 84.03
C THR A 185 -61.66 -40.88 84.38
N SER A 186 -62.22 -39.67 84.37
CA SER A 186 -63.66 -39.45 84.55
C SER A 186 -64.16 -38.51 83.47
N SER A 187 -65.36 -38.74 82.96
CA SER A 187 -66.02 -37.92 81.93
C SER A 187 -67.52 -38.24 81.86
N ARG A 188 -68.38 -37.25 81.52
CA ARG A 188 -69.84 -37.43 81.39
C ARG A 188 -70.26 -37.89 80.01
N LEU A 189 -69.43 -37.69 78.99
CA LEU A 189 -69.78 -37.90 77.59
C LEU A 189 -68.73 -38.78 76.91
N LYS A 190 -68.88 -38.96 75.59
CA LYS A 190 -67.88 -39.63 74.77
C LYS A 190 -66.52 -38.94 74.91
N HIS A 191 -65.49 -39.72 75.17
CA HIS A 191 -64.12 -39.24 75.31
C HIS A 191 -63.12 -40.26 74.77
N THR A 192 -61.93 -39.77 74.44
CA THR A 192 -60.79 -40.56 73.99
C THR A 192 -59.65 -40.41 74.98
N LEU A 193 -59.19 -41.52 75.54
CA LEU A 193 -57.98 -41.63 76.35
C LEU A 193 -56.82 -42.08 75.45
N LEU A 194 -55.74 -41.32 75.51
CA LEU A 194 -54.49 -41.59 74.83
C LEU A 194 -53.35 -41.57 75.83
N ILE A 195 -52.55 -42.63 75.83
CA ILE A 195 -51.34 -42.71 76.65
C ILE A 195 -50.17 -43.09 75.77
N PHE A 196 -49.16 -42.22 75.75
CA PHE A 196 -47.93 -42.39 75.00
C PHE A 196 -46.77 -41.79 75.79
N GLY A 197 -45.55 -42.00 75.33
CA GLY A 197 -44.38 -41.40 75.98
C GLY A 197 -43.12 -41.59 75.16
N HIS A 198 -41.97 -41.30 75.78
CA HIS A 198 -40.65 -41.48 75.18
C HIS A 198 -39.89 -42.61 75.85
N GLY A 199 -39.58 -43.66 75.11
CA GLY A 199 -38.89 -44.84 75.62
C GLY A 199 -38.15 -45.60 74.51
N ASP A 200 -37.23 -46.48 74.91
CA ASP A 200 -36.37 -47.21 73.96
C ASP A 200 -37.01 -48.51 73.48
N ILE A 201 -37.87 -49.14 74.31
CA ILE A 201 -38.55 -50.39 73.98
C ILE A 201 -39.75 -50.09 73.07
N ASP A 202 -39.75 -50.65 71.85
CA ASP A 202 -40.86 -50.58 70.88
C ASP A 202 -40.86 -51.83 69.96
N PHE A 203 -41.74 -51.89 68.96
CA PHE A 203 -41.78 -53.02 68.03
C PHE A 203 -42.20 -52.63 66.60
N LYS A 204 -41.71 -53.42 65.63
CA LYS A 204 -42.24 -53.49 64.27
C LYS A 204 -43.09 -54.74 64.12
N TYR A 205 -44.08 -54.70 63.23
CA TYR A 205 -44.94 -55.85 62.94
C TYR A 205 -45.15 -56.07 61.44
N GLY A 206 -45.59 -57.27 61.08
CA GLY A 206 -46.15 -57.54 59.76
C GLY A 206 -46.77 -58.93 59.65
N PHE A 207 -47.51 -59.16 58.57
CA PHE A 207 -48.34 -60.33 58.32
C PHE A 207 -47.78 -61.16 57.19
N ALA A 208 -47.73 -62.48 57.36
CA ALA A 208 -47.32 -63.40 56.32
C ALA A 208 -48.24 -64.63 56.29
N ALA A 209 -48.29 -65.33 55.16
CA ALA A 209 -49.03 -66.59 55.07
C ALA A 209 -48.38 -67.71 55.91
N GLN A 210 -47.08 -67.59 56.19
CA GLN A 210 -46.28 -68.50 57.01
C GLN A 210 -45.24 -67.72 57.83
N PRO A 211 -44.70 -68.26 58.94
CA PRO A 211 -43.59 -67.62 59.65
C PRO A 211 -42.37 -67.44 58.72
N VAL A 212 -41.78 -66.25 58.70
CA VAL A 212 -40.63 -65.89 57.86
C VAL A 212 -39.46 -65.38 58.70
N SER A 213 -38.23 -65.49 58.16
CA SER A 213 -36.99 -65.19 58.88
C SER A 213 -36.66 -63.71 59.03
N SER A 214 -37.35 -62.83 58.31
CA SER A 214 -37.22 -61.39 58.44
C SER A 214 -38.59 -60.73 58.36
N ILE A 215 -38.77 -59.67 59.13
CA ILE A 215 -39.96 -58.84 59.08
C ILE A 215 -40.10 -58.11 57.73
N ASP A 216 -39.02 -57.90 56.99
CA ASP A 216 -39.05 -57.26 55.66
C ASP A 216 -39.73 -58.13 54.59
N LEU A 217 -39.90 -59.43 54.86
CA LEU A 217 -40.60 -60.38 53.99
C LEU A 217 -42.10 -60.47 54.28
N THR A 218 -42.62 -59.58 55.12
CA THR A 218 -44.03 -59.56 55.54
C THR A 218 -44.79 -58.42 54.89
N HIS A 219 -46.12 -58.52 54.89
CA HIS A 219 -47.02 -57.45 54.45
C HIS A 219 -47.54 -56.65 55.64
N PRO A 220 -47.75 -55.33 55.51
CA PRO A 220 -48.27 -54.49 56.59
C PRO A 220 -49.74 -54.81 56.95
N ARG A 221 -50.47 -55.51 56.06
CA ARG A 221 -51.87 -55.85 56.24
C ARG A 221 -52.14 -57.31 55.87
N PRO A 222 -53.01 -58.01 56.60
CA PRO A 222 -53.38 -59.38 56.27
C PRO A 222 -54.46 -59.42 55.19
N VAL A 223 -54.63 -60.57 54.53
CA VAL A 223 -55.70 -60.79 53.55
C VAL A 223 -56.97 -61.25 54.27
N ALA A 224 -58.11 -60.64 53.95
CA ALA A 224 -59.37 -60.95 54.59
C ALA A 224 -59.78 -62.42 54.36
N GLY A 225 -60.16 -63.11 55.44
CA GLY A 225 -60.62 -64.51 55.38
C GLY A 225 -59.52 -65.56 55.18
N GLN A 226 -58.24 -65.19 55.07
CA GLN A 226 -57.14 -66.13 54.95
C GLN A 226 -56.38 -66.30 56.29
N PRO A 227 -55.95 -67.53 56.65
CA PRO A 227 -55.05 -67.74 57.79
C PRO A 227 -53.73 -66.98 57.61
N THR A 228 -53.29 -66.25 58.63
CA THR A 228 -52.05 -65.46 58.59
C THR A 228 -51.28 -65.55 59.90
N TYR A 229 -49.96 -65.37 59.83
CA TYR A 229 -49.07 -65.24 60.97
C TYR A 229 -48.67 -63.77 61.15
N LEU A 230 -48.72 -63.30 62.39
CA LEU A 230 -48.24 -61.99 62.79
C LEU A 230 -46.81 -62.11 63.31
N LEU A 231 -45.87 -61.44 62.65
CA LEU A 231 -44.48 -61.33 63.08
C LEU A 231 -44.27 -60.01 63.83
N ILE A 232 -43.46 -60.06 64.88
CA ILE A 232 -43.15 -58.93 65.76
C ILE A 232 -41.66 -58.87 66.00
N LYS A 233 -41.03 -57.78 65.56
CA LYS A 233 -39.61 -57.52 65.83
C LYS A 233 -39.51 -56.45 66.91
N MET A 234 -39.09 -56.85 68.11
CA MET A 234 -38.84 -55.95 69.23
C MET A 234 -37.58 -55.12 68.97
N THR A 235 -37.65 -53.82 69.29
CA THR A 235 -36.53 -52.88 69.24
C THR A 235 -36.28 -52.30 70.63
N GLY A 236 -35.01 -52.15 71.02
CA GLY A 236 -34.63 -51.59 72.32
C GLY A 236 -34.83 -52.50 73.55
N LEU A 237 -35.58 -53.60 73.40
CA LEU A 237 -35.67 -54.65 74.42
C LEU A 237 -34.32 -55.37 74.53
N ARG A 238 -33.75 -55.49 75.73
CA ARG A 238 -32.46 -56.17 75.98
C ARG A 238 -32.66 -57.42 76.85
N PRO A 239 -31.93 -58.53 76.61
CA PRO A 239 -31.93 -59.68 77.51
C PRO A 239 -31.51 -59.27 78.94
N PRO A 240 -32.10 -59.84 80.01
CA PRO A 240 -33.04 -60.96 80.05
C PRO A 240 -34.50 -60.60 79.74
N GLY A 241 -34.81 -59.37 79.33
CA GLY A 241 -36.16 -58.95 78.95
C GLY A 241 -36.71 -59.75 77.78
N ALA A 242 -38.01 -60.03 77.80
CA ALA A 242 -38.69 -60.89 76.85
C ALA A 242 -40.11 -60.39 76.53
N LEU A 243 -40.55 -60.67 75.30
CA LEU A 243 -41.95 -60.53 74.91
C LEU A 243 -42.73 -61.76 75.41
N GLU A 244 -43.85 -61.56 76.09
CA GLU A 244 -44.65 -62.65 76.67
C GLU A 244 -45.87 -62.98 75.80
N HIS A 245 -46.68 -61.97 75.49
CA HIS A 245 -47.93 -62.18 74.75
C HIS A 245 -48.26 -61.02 73.83
N VAL A 246 -49.01 -61.37 72.79
CA VAL A 246 -49.53 -60.47 71.76
C VAL A 246 -51.04 -60.55 71.78
N SER A 247 -51.67 -59.39 71.68
CA SER A 247 -53.12 -59.26 71.57
C SER A 247 -53.50 -58.37 70.40
N LEU A 248 -54.64 -58.66 69.77
CA LEU A 248 -55.31 -57.75 68.84
C LEU A 248 -56.43 -57.06 69.60
N VAL A 249 -56.52 -55.73 69.53
CA VAL A 249 -57.52 -54.95 70.26
C VAL A 249 -58.30 -54.01 69.35
N ASP A 250 -59.57 -53.78 69.65
CA ASP A 250 -60.39 -52.78 68.95
C ASP A 250 -60.17 -51.35 69.49
N TYR A 251 -60.88 -50.36 68.94
CA TYR A 251 -60.81 -48.95 69.37
C TYR A 251 -61.28 -48.70 70.80
N SER A 252 -62.06 -49.62 71.39
CA SER A 252 -62.55 -49.51 72.76
C SER A 252 -61.61 -50.18 73.77
N GLY A 253 -60.49 -50.75 73.29
CA GLY A 253 -59.54 -51.51 74.09
C GLY A 253 -59.96 -52.95 74.36
N ASN A 254 -61.04 -53.44 73.75
CA ASN A 254 -61.48 -54.82 73.91
C ASN A 254 -60.54 -55.75 73.16
N GLU A 255 -60.24 -56.88 73.76
CA GLU A 255 -59.35 -57.87 73.16
C GLU A 255 -60.10 -58.80 72.20
N LEU A 256 -59.69 -58.80 70.94
CA LEU A 256 -60.25 -59.62 69.85
C LEU A 256 -59.51 -60.94 69.70
N TYR A 257 -58.23 -60.96 70.06
CA TYR A 257 -57.36 -62.13 70.01
C TYR A 257 -56.22 -61.95 71.02
N ARG A 258 -55.77 -63.03 71.65
CA ARG A 258 -54.58 -63.07 72.50
C ARG A 258 -53.90 -64.41 72.36
N ASN A 259 -52.57 -64.40 72.27
CA ASN A 259 -51.76 -65.60 72.30
C ASN A 259 -50.34 -65.30 72.78
N GLU A 260 -49.64 -66.33 73.25
CA GLU A 260 -48.23 -66.23 73.65
C GLU A 260 -47.34 -66.05 72.42
N SER A 261 -46.32 -65.18 72.54
CA SER A 261 -45.33 -65.01 71.48
C SER A 261 -44.32 -66.14 71.46
N ARG A 262 -43.97 -66.62 70.26
CA ARG A 262 -42.88 -67.59 70.07
C ARG A 262 -41.70 -66.93 69.37
N LEU A 263 -40.49 -67.18 69.87
CA LEU A 263 -39.27 -66.68 69.25
C LEU A 263 -39.02 -67.39 67.90
N TYR A 264 -38.68 -66.61 66.88
CA TYR A 264 -38.28 -67.16 65.59
C TYR A 264 -36.83 -67.71 65.65
N PRO A 265 -36.55 -68.93 65.16
CA PRO A 265 -35.19 -69.47 65.17
C PRO A 265 -34.29 -68.73 64.17
N GLY A 266 -33.35 -67.91 64.64
CA GLY A 266 -32.23 -67.41 63.82
C GLY A 266 -31.96 -65.89 63.80
N ASP A 267 -32.90 -65.02 64.22
CA ASP A 267 -32.73 -63.53 64.21
C ASP A 267 -32.58 -62.93 65.63
N GLY A 268 -31.86 -63.64 66.51
CA GLY A 268 -31.65 -63.23 67.91
C GLY A 268 -32.93 -63.22 68.76
N PRO A 269 -32.91 -62.68 70.00
CA PRO A 269 -34.07 -62.69 70.92
C PRO A 269 -35.20 -61.72 70.52
N TYR A 270 -35.12 -61.10 69.34
CA TYR A 270 -35.90 -59.93 68.98
C TYR A 270 -37.06 -60.21 68.02
N LEU A 271 -36.99 -61.27 67.20
CA LEU A 271 -38.06 -61.61 66.26
C LEU A 271 -38.96 -62.71 66.83
N HIS A 272 -40.24 -62.39 66.96
CA HIS A 272 -41.28 -63.26 67.48
C HIS A 272 -42.38 -63.43 66.43
N PHE A 273 -43.17 -64.48 66.53
CA PHE A 273 -44.35 -64.67 65.71
C PHE A 273 -45.51 -65.27 66.51
N VAL A 274 -46.72 -65.01 66.04
CA VAL A 274 -47.98 -65.49 66.60
C VAL A 274 -48.92 -65.86 65.47
N GLY A 275 -49.56 -67.03 65.56
CA GLY A 275 -50.51 -67.51 64.55
C GLY A 275 -50.40 -69.01 64.29
N PRO A 276 -51.16 -69.53 63.30
CA PRO A 276 -51.98 -68.75 62.37
C PRO A 276 -53.24 -68.19 63.06
N LEU A 277 -53.72 -67.05 62.60
CA LEU A 277 -54.99 -66.45 63.01
C LEU A 277 -55.76 -65.99 61.77
N ILE A 278 -57.09 -65.98 61.85
CA ILE A 278 -57.92 -65.34 60.82
C ILE A 278 -58.04 -63.87 61.22
N PRO A 279 -57.63 -62.92 60.36
CA PRO A 279 -57.64 -61.51 60.72
C PRO A 279 -59.07 -61.02 60.96
N PRO A 280 -59.32 -60.21 62.01
CA PRO A 280 -60.62 -59.62 62.26
C PRO A 280 -61.15 -58.84 61.05
N LYS A 281 -62.47 -58.89 60.82
CA LYS A 281 -63.14 -58.10 59.78
C LYS A 281 -63.27 -56.61 60.12
N ILE A 282 -63.03 -56.27 61.39
CA ILE A 282 -63.01 -54.88 61.89
C ILE A 282 -61.57 -54.38 61.98
N PHE A 283 -61.39 -53.07 62.12
CA PHE A 283 -60.08 -52.51 62.41
C PHE A 283 -59.59 -52.94 63.80
N PHE A 284 -58.30 -53.23 63.91
CA PHE A 284 -57.68 -53.64 65.17
C PHE A 284 -56.25 -53.11 65.29
N PHE A 285 -55.77 -52.93 66.52
CA PHE A 285 -54.36 -52.66 66.80
C PHE A 285 -53.65 -53.92 67.27
N VAL A 286 -52.35 -54.01 67.00
CA VAL A 286 -51.50 -55.02 67.64
C VAL A 286 -50.99 -54.43 68.95
N ARG A 287 -51.17 -55.16 70.05
CA ARG A 287 -50.73 -54.79 71.39
C ARG A 287 -49.81 -55.89 71.94
N VAL A 288 -48.62 -55.50 72.37
CA VAL A 288 -47.57 -56.39 72.88
C VAL A 288 -47.31 -56.11 74.35
N ARG A 289 -47.14 -57.17 75.14
CA ARG A 289 -46.77 -57.08 76.56
C ARG A 289 -45.63 -58.03 76.87
N GLY A 290 -44.72 -57.57 77.70
CA GLY A 290 -43.58 -58.34 78.17
C GLY A 290 -42.89 -57.66 79.33
N LYS A 291 -41.63 -58.05 79.57
CA LYS A 291 -40.81 -57.50 80.65
C LYS A 291 -39.48 -56.99 80.15
N ASP A 292 -39.02 -55.88 80.72
CA ASP A 292 -37.70 -55.33 80.43
C ASP A 292 -36.57 -56.12 81.11
N ALA A 293 -35.32 -55.67 80.92
CA ALA A 293 -34.14 -56.32 81.48
C ALA A 293 -34.10 -56.31 83.03
N GLN A 294 -34.88 -55.42 83.66
CA GLN A 294 -34.99 -55.24 85.11
C GLN A 294 -36.30 -55.86 85.65
N ASN A 295 -37.01 -56.65 84.85
CA ASN A 295 -38.24 -57.36 85.20
C ASN A 295 -39.45 -56.44 85.49
N TYR A 296 -39.44 -55.20 84.97
CA TYR A 296 -40.62 -54.33 84.93
C TYR A 296 -41.47 -54.66 83.70
N ASP A 297 -42.79 -54.67 83.88
CA ASP A 297 -43.74 -54.84 82.79
C ASP A 297 -43.64 -53.67 81.80
N PHE A 298 -43.74 -53.97 80.50
CA PHE A 298 -43.97 -52.99 79.45
C PHE A 298 -45.21 -53.35 78.62
N LEU A 299 -45.88 -52.34 78.09
CA LEU A 299 -46.99 -52.48 77.16
C LEU A 299 -46.77 -51.54 75.98
N ARG A 300 -46.91 -52.04 74.75
CA ARG A 300 -46.89 -51.22 73.53
C ARG A 300 -48.05 -51.57 72.62
N ILE A 301 -48.54 -50.60 71.86
CA ILE A 301 -49.61 -50.76 70.87
C ILE A 301 -49.20 -50.11 69.54
N THR A 302 -49.72 -50.59 68.41
CA THR A 302 -49.40 -50.00 67.11
C THR A 302 -49.91 -48.56 66.98
N PRO A 303 -49.18 -47.69 66.25
CA PRO A 303 -49.59 -46.30 66.03
C PRO A 303 -50.76 -46.15 65.05
N THR A 304 -51.13 -47.20 64.32
CA THR A 304 -52.25 -47.22 63.39
C THR A 304 -53.03 -48.52 63.52
N ALA A 305 -54.33 -48.45 63.28
CA ALA A 305 -55.20 -49.61 63.26
C ALA A 305 -55.14 -50.30 61.89
N ILE A 306 -55.10 -51.61 61.91
CA ILE A 306 -54.91 -52.49 60.76
C ILE A 306 -56.28 -53.03 60.32
N ALA A 307 -56.50 -53.13 59.01
CA ALA A 307 -57.65 -53.78 58.41
C ALA A 307 -57.18 -54.82 57.39
N ALA A 308 -57.95 -55.90 57.26
CA ALA A 308 -57.67 -56.93 56.27
C ALA A 308 -58.08 -56.48 54.84
N VAL A 309 -57.35 -56.93 53.83
CA VAL A 309 -57.57 -56.54 52.41
C VAL A 309 -58.45 -57.56 51.68
N ASP A 310 -59.50 -57.08 50.99
CA ASP A 310 -60.33 -57.88 50.06
C ASP A 310 -59.68 -57.97 48.65
N VAL A 311 -59.72 -59.13 47.99
CA VAL A 311 -59.07 -59.37 46.68
C VAL A 311 -60.10 -59.56 45.54
N VAL A 312 -59.86 -58.95 44.35
CA VAL A 312 -60.71 -59.01 43.14
C VAL A 312 -59.89 -59.56 41.94
N GLY A 313 -60.54 -60.14 40.91
CA GLY A 313 -59.90 -60.74 39.71
C GLY A 313 -59.12 -59.78 38.78
N PRO A 314 -58.36 -60.30 37.78
CA PRO A 314 -57.37 -59.56 37.00
C PRO A 314 -58.00 -58.56 36.02
N ARG A 315 -57.31 -57.44 35.80
CA ARG A 315 -57.69 -56.42 34.80
C ARG A 315 -56.56 -56.22 33.81
N ALA A 316 -56.89 -56.14 32.53
CA ALA A 316 -55.95 -56.01 31.43
C ALA A 316 -56.21 -54.74 30.63
N TYR A 317 -55.17 -54.12 30.11
CA TYR A 317 -55.24 -52.85 29.36
C TYR A 317 -54.35 -52.94 28.10
N MET A 318 -54.84 -52.42 26.99
CA MET A 318 -54.13 -52.31 25.70
C MET A 318 -54.50 -50.99 25.01
N ALA A 319 -53.63 -50.49 24.13
CA ALA A 319 -53.96 -49.36 23.26
C ALA A 319 -55.03 -49.77 22.23
N GLU A 320 -55.99 -48.89 21.91
CA GLU A 320 -57.08 -49.23 20.97
C GLU A 320 -56.59 -49.42 19.52
N ARG A 321 -55.56 -48.67 19.10
CA ARG A 321 -54.97 -48.73 17.75
C ARG A 321 -53.48 -48.46 17.79
N LEU A 322 -52.73 -49.18 16.96
CA LEU A 322 -51.28 -49.02 16.77
C LEU A 322 -50.95 -48.91 15.28
N THR A 323 -49.98 -48.07 14.94
CA THR A 323 -49.46 -47.90 13.57
C THR A 323 -47.98 -48.25 13.54
N ALA A 324 -47.58 -49.10 12.60
CA ALA A 324 -46.18 -49.46 12.38
C ALA A 324 -45.76 -49.17 10.94
N ASN A 325 -44.52 -48.72 10.77
CA ASN A 325 -43.93 -48.61 9.44
C ASN A 325 -43.65 -50.02 8.90
N ALA A 326 -43.91 -50.23 7.61
CA ALA A 326 -43.60 -51.49 6.94
C ALA A 326 -42.12 -51.84 7.15
N TYR A 327 -41.86 -53.11 7.39
CA TYR A 327 -40.57 -53.74 7.66
C TYR A 327 -39.88 -53.38 8.99
N ASN A 328 -40.44 -52.45 9.77
CA ASN A 328 -39.97 -52.19 11.13
C ASN A 328 -40.60 -53.18 12.13
N ALA A 329 -39.90 -53.39 13.24
CA ALA A 329 -40.43 -54.15 14.36
C ALA A 329 -41.48 -53.34 15.14
N ILE A 330 -42.51 -53.99 15.67
CA ILE A 330 -43.45 -53.40 16.64
C ILE A 330 -43.77 -54.36 17.77
N ASN A 331 -43.91 -53.80 18.98
CA ASN A 331 -44.32 -54.50 20.18
C ASN A 331 -45.76 -54.15 20.53
N LEU A 332 -46.64 -55.15 20.59
CA LEU A 332 -47.98 -55.04 21.12
C LEU A 332 -47.91 -55.32 22.63
N THR A 333 -48.29 -54.36 23.46
CA THR A 333 -48.19 -54.47 24.92
C THR A 333 -49.57 -54.61 25.55
N CYS A 334 -49.70 -55.56 26.47
CA CYS A 334 -50.88 -55.79 27.30
C CYS A 334 -50.46 -55.69 28.76
N SER A 335 -50.91 -54.65 29.46
CA SER A 335 -50.60 -54.42 30.88
C SER A 335 -51.69 -55.02 31.75
N ILE A 336 -51.32 -55.83 32.75
CA ILE A 336 -52.26 -56.59 33.58
C ILE A 336 -52.05 -56.24 35.05
N GLU A 337 -53.13 -55.86 35.73
CA GLU A 337 -53.18 -55.68 37.19
C GLU A 337 -53.83 -56.89 37.86
N SER A 338 -53.06 -57.61 38.68
CA SER A 338 -53.57 -58.75 39.45
C SER A 338 -52.75 -59.00 40.71
N ARG A 339 -53.44 -59.33 41.81
CA ARG A 339 -52.80 -59.79 43.06
C ARG A 339 -52.82 -61.31 43.23
N VAL A 340 -53.32 -62.01 42.23
CA VAL A 340 -53.32 -63.48 42.14
C VAL A 340 -52.68 -63.91 40.82
N PRO A 341 -52.11 -65.13 40.76
CA PRO A 341 -51.52 -65.63 39.53
C PRO A 341 -52.53 -65.72 38.39
N PHE A 342 -52.07 -65.43 37.17
CA PHE A 342 -52.88 -65.46 35.94
C PHE A 342 -52.08 -65.96 34.74
N THR A 343 -52.78 -66.34 33.67
CA THR A 343 -52.19 -66.68 32.38
C THR A 343 -52.67 -65.74 31.28
N VAL A 344 -51.76 -65.41 30.34
CA VAL A 344 -52.05 -64.58 29.17
C VAL A 344 -51.98 -65.38 27.88
N HIS A 345 -52.97 -65.20 27.02
CA HIS A 345 -53.03 -65.70 25.65
C HIS A 345 -53.14 -64.54 24.66
N TRP A 346 -52.32 -64.57 23.62
CA TRP A 346 -52.37 -63.61 22.50
C TRP A 346 -53.14 -64.22 21.33
N LEU A 347 -54.05 -63.46 20.73
CA LEU A 347 -54.81 -63.85 19.54
C LEU A 347 -54.65 -62.80 18.43
N PHE A 348 -54.63 -63.23 17.17
CA PHE A 348 -54.79 -62.39 15.98
C PHE A 348 -56.09 -62.79 15.27
N GLY A 349 -57.06 -61.88 15.20
CA GLY A 349 -58.44 -62.23 14.88
C GLY A 349 -59.00 -63.22 15.89
N SER A 350 -59.33 -64.43 15.44
CA SER A 350 -59.76 -65.56 16.29
C SER A 350 -58.66 -66.61 16.53
N ARG A 351 -57.47 -66.45 15.94
CA ARG A 351 -56.39 -67.45 16.01
C ARG A 351 -55.45 -67.13 17.18
N THR A 352 -55.20 -68.09 18.06
CA THR A 352 -54.14 -67.96 19.07
C THR A 352 -52.77 -67.87 18.40
N ILE A 353 -52.01 -66.83 18.72
CA ILE A 353 -50.65 -66.59 18.20
C ILE A 353 -49.58 -66.81 19.28
N GLY A 354 -49.92 -66.75 20.57
CA GLY A 354 -48.99 -66.97 21.67
C GLY A 354 -49.63 -67.26 23.01
N GLY A 355 -48.85 -67.83 23.94
CA GLY A 355 -49.28 -68.24 25.29
C GLY A 355 -49.72 -69.71 25.40
N PRO A 356 -50.09 -70.20 26.60
CA PRO A 356 -50.22 -69.45 27.85
C PRO A 356 -48.89 -68.96 28.42
N LEU A 357 -48.84 -67.68 28.81
CA LEU A 357 -47.73 -67.09 29.57
C LEU A 357 -48.18 -66.89 31.02
N PHE A 358 -47.46 -67.45 31.98
CA PHE A 358 -47.83 -67.43 33.40
C PHE A 358 -47.18 -66.26 34.14
N TYR A 359 -47.96 -65.58 34.98
CA TYR A 359 -47.54 -64.46 35.79
C TYR A 359 -48.08 -64.62 37.22
N GLU A 360 -47.25 -64.34 38.22
CA GLU A 360 -47.63 -64.48 39.63
C GLU A 360 -48.44 -63.29 40.16
N ASN A 361 -48.18 -62.10 39.63
CA ASN A 361 -48.75 -60.82 40.05
C ASN A 361 -48.76 -59.82 38.87
N THR A 362 -49.22 -58.58 39.12
CA THR A 362 -49.28 -57.47 38.15
C THR A 362 -48.03 -57.41 37.27
N ASP A 363 -48.21 -57.57 35.97
CA ASP A 363 -47.13 -57.58 34.99
C ASP A 363 -47.62 -57.17 33.59
N THR A 364 -46.72 -57.02 32.62
CA THR A 364 -47.02 -56.68 31.23
C THR A 364 -46.59 -57.81 30.30
N SER A 365 -47.51 -58.31 29.49
CA SER A 365 -47.21 -59.23 28.40
C SER A 365 -46.96 -58.44 27.12
N THR A 366 -45.98 -58.86 26.32
CA THR A 366 -45.62 -58.21 25.05
C THR A 366 -45.58 -59.24 23.92
N TRP A 367 -46.16 -58.89 22.77
CA TRP A 367 -46.05 -59.65 21.52
C TRP A 367 -45.31 -58.83 20.46
N THR A 368 -44.17 -59.34 20.00
CA THR A 368 -43.32 -58.65 19.01
C THR A 368 -43.56 -59.17 17.60
N ILE A 369 -43.64 -58.26 16.64
CA ILE A 369 -43.61 -58.55 15.21
C ILE A 369 -42.33 -57.91 14.68
N ASP A 370 -41.32 -58.71 14.30
CA ASP A 370 -39.99 -58.21 13.94
C ASP A 370 -39.95 -57.40 12.63
N SER A 371 -40.85 -57.72 11.70
CA SER A 371 -40.96 -57.03 10.41
C SER A 371 -42.42 -56.95 9.98
N VAL A 372 -43.01 -55.77 10.11
CA VAL A 372 -44.44 -55.56 9.78
C VAL A 372 -44.65 -55.58 8.27
N THR A 373 -45.58 -56.41 7.80
CA THR A 373 -45.98 -56.48 6.38
C THR A 373 -47.49 -56.22 6.28
N PRO A 374 -48.04 -55.98 5.08
CA PRO A 374 -49.49 -55.81 4.91
C PRO A 374 -50.33 -56.98 5.45
N ALA A 375 -49.77 -58.19 5.52
CA ALA A 375 -50.42 -59.37 6.07
C ALA A 375 -50.62 -59.33 7.60
N HIS A 376 -49.87 -58.48 8.32
CA HIS A 376 -49.98 -58.31 9.77
C HIS A 376 -51.06 -57.28 10.19
N ARG A 377 -51.77 -56.67 9.23
CA ARG A 377 -52.86 -55.73 9.52
C ARG A 377 -54.06 -56.47 10.12
N GLY A 378 -54.55 -56.04 11.29
CA GLY A 378 -55.73 -56.64 11.91
C GLY A 378 -55.82 -56.45 13.42
N TYR A 379 -56.79 -57.14 14.04
CA TYR A 379 -57.03 -57.08 15.49
C TYR A 379 -56.18 -58.10 16.24
N TYR A 380 -55.49 -57.64 17.28
CA TYR A 380 -54.76 -58.45 18.24
C TYR A 380 -55.43 -58.38 19.60
N THR A 381 -55.70 -59.53 20.23
CA THR A 381 -56.40 -59.63 21.51
C THR A 381 -55.51 -60.28 22.57
N CYS A 382 -55.46 -59.67 23.75
CA CYS A 382 -54.86 -60.22 24.96
C CYS A 382 -55.97 -60.76 25.87
N LEU A 383 -55.97 -62.07 26.09
CA LEU A 383 -56.91 -62.77 26.97
C LEU A 383 -56.18 -63.19 28.25
N VAL A 384 -56.68 -62.72 29.39
CA VAL A 384 -56.14 -62.96 30.73
C VAL A 384 -57.09 -63.87 31.51
N VAL A 385 -56.55 -64.94 32.11
CA VAL A 385 -57.32 -65.97 32.81
C VAL A 385 -56.74 -66.18 34.20
N SER A 386 -57.57 -66.16 35.25
CA SER A 386 -57.16 -66.51 36.62
C SER A 386 -58.24 -67.29 37.37
N SER A 387 -57.90 -67.80 38.55
CA SER A 387 -58.85 -68.47 39.46
C SER A 387 -59.96 -67.56 39.99
N LEU A 388 -59.79 -66.24 39.91
CA LEU A 388 -60.76 -65.24 40.36
C LEU A 388 -61.55 -64.59 39.21
N GLY A 389 -61.28 -64.95 37.95
CA GLY A 389 -62.00 -64.46 36.76
C GLY A 389 -61.11 -64.19 35.56
N ASN A 390 -61.74 -63.92 34.40
CA ASN A 390 -61.07 -63.68 33.12
C ASN A 390 -61.34 -62.25 32.62
N HIS A 391 -60.40 -61.69 31.87
CA HIS A 391 -60.53 -60.36 31.25
C HIS A 391 -59.85 -60.34 29.87
N SER A 392 -60.44 -59.66 28.89
CA SER A 392 -59.89 -59.59 27.53
C SER A 392 -59.91 -58.16 26.98
N VAL A 393 -58.85 -57.79 26.26
CA VAL A 393 -58.69 -56.47 25.61
C VAL A 393 -58.04 -56.61 24.23
N SER A 394 -58.35 -55.72 23.29
CA SER A 394 -57.89 -55.81 21.90
C SER A 394 -57.32 -54.49 21.36
N THR A 395 -56.40 -54.59 20.39
CA THR A 395 -55.81 -53.47 19.63
C THR A 395 -55.88 -53.73 18.13
N PHE A 396 -56.00 -52.70 17.29
CA PHE A 396 -55.88 -52.82 15.82
C PHE A 396 -54.50 -52.35 15.32
N LEU A 397 -53.77 -53.19 14.59
CA LEU A 397 -52.50 -52.85 13.95
C LEU A 397 -52.69 -52.42 12.50
N GLU A 398 -52.16 -51.24 12.16
CA GLU A 398 -52.13 -50.69 10.80
C GLU A 398 -50.68 -50.53 10.29
N SER A 399 -50.39 -51.01 9.08
CA SER A 399 -49.07 -50.88 8.44
C SER A 399 -49.01 -49.65 7.52
N LYS A 400 -48.00 -48.81 7.68
CA LYS A 400 -47.74 -47.60 6.88
C LYS A 400 -46.46 -47.75 6.04
N GLU A 401 -46.50 -47.43 4.75
CA GLU A 401 -45.30 -47.45 3.90
C GLU A 401 -44.42 -46.20 4.16
N LEU A 402 -43.10 -46.35 4.02
CA LEU A 402 -42.14 -45.25 4.24
C LEU A 402 -41.97 -44.39 2.98
N PRO A 403 -41.69 -43.07 3.11
CA PRO A 403 -41.29 -42.23 1.99
C PRO A 403 -39.95 -42.70 1.40
N PRO A 404 -39.67 -42.38 0.13
CA PRO A 404 -38.40 -42.75 -0.51
C PRO A 404 -37.23 -42.01 0.12
N ASP A 405 -36.10 -42.66 0.36
CA ASP A 405 -34.91 -42.02 0.93
C ASP A 405 -34.03 -41.42 -0.18
N ILE A 406 -33.58 -40.16 -0.06
CA ILE A 406 -32.71 -39.53 -1.07
C ILE A 406 -31.26 -39.65 -0.57
N VAL A 407 -30.49 -40.55 -1.19
CA VAL A 407 -29.14 -40.93 -0.72
C VAL A 407 -28.01 -40.18 -1.43
N SER A 408 -28.30 -39.50 -2.54
CA SER A 408 -27.33 -38.72 -3.28
C SER A 408 -27.91 -37.35 -3.56
N MET A 409 -27.37 -36.33 -2.89
CA MET A 409 -27.51 -34.92 -3.23
C MET A 409 -26.31 -34.15 -2.67
N ARG A 410 -25.58 -33.41 -3.50
CA ARG A 410 -24.41 -32.60 -3.12
C ARG A 410 -24.34 -31.33 -3.94
N ASN A 411 -23.75 -30.29 -3.39
CA ASN A 411 -23.48 -29.06 -4.13
C ASN A 411 -22.58 -29.36 -5.33
N VAL A 412 -22.90 -28.74 -6.47
CA VAL A 412 -22.18 -28.90 -7.73
C VAL A 412 -21.59 -27.56 -8.13
N SER A 413 -20.33 -27.55 -8.53
CA SER A 413 -19.69 -26.41 -9.15
C SER A 413 -19.28 -26.80 -10.56
N VAL A 414 -19.66 -25.98 -11.55
CA VAL A 414 -19.41 -26.22 -12.97
C VAL A 414 -18.80 -24.98 -13.61
N MET A 415 -18.02 -25.11 -14.67
CA MET A 415 -17.52 -23.94 -15.40
C MET A 415 -18.65 -23.30 -16.24
N LEU A 416 -18.55 -22.00 -16.49
CA LEU A 416 -19.45 -21.29 -17.39
C LEU A 416 -19.48 -22.00 -18.76
N HIS A 417 -20.69 -22.20 -19.30
CA HIS A 417 -20.99 -22.93 -20.54
C HIS A 417 -20.78 -24.45 -20.52
N GLU A 418 -20.37 -25.03 -19.39
CA GLU A 418 -20.32 -26.48 -19.25
C GLU A 418 -21.66 -27.05 -18.77
N THR A 419 -21.82 -28.38 -18.87
CA THR A 419 -23.04 -29.07 -18.46
C THR A 419 -22.94 -29.51 -17.00
N ALA A 420 -23.91 -29.12 -16.17
CA ALA A 420 -24.01 -29.56 -14.78
C ALA A 420 -24.90 -30.80 -14.64
N PHE A 421 -24.57 -31.68 -13.68
CA PHE A 421 -25.36 -32.86 -13.32
C PHE A 421 -25.64 -32.85 -11.82
N LEU A 422 -26.90 -32.67 -11.46
CA LEU A 422 -27.39 -32.76 -10.09
C LEU A 422 -28.02 -34.15 -9.91
N HIS A 423 -27.34 -35.00 -9.16
CA HIS A 423 -27.79 -36.37 -8.91
C HIS A 423 -28.81 -36.37 -7.76
N CYS A 424 -29.99 -36.93 -7.99
CA CYS A 424 -30.99 -37.23 -6.96
C CYS A 424 -31.29 -38.73 -7.00
N ILE A 425 -30.45 -39.50 -6.32
CA ILE A 425 -30.57 -40.96 -6.28
C ILE A 425 -31.40 -41.33 -5.05
N THR A 426 -32.40 -42.19 -5.26
CA THR A 426 -33.35 -42.59 -4.22
C THR A 426 -33.21 -44.08 -3.88
N GLN A 427 -33.46 -44.42 -2.62
CA GLN A 427 -33.56 -45.78 -2.12
C GLN A 427 -34.99 -46.04 -1.64
N SER A 428 -35.75 -46.81 -2.42
CA SER A 428 -37.14 -47.17 -2.10
C SER A 428 -37.57 -48.43 -2.85
N ILE A 429 -38.58 -49.13 -2.31
CA ILE A 429 -39.13 -50.37 -2.90
C ILE A 429 -39.98 -50.03 -4.13
N GLU A 430 -40.83 -49.01 -4.03
CA GLU A 430 -41.52 -48.42 -5.17
C GLU A 430 -40.61 -47.45 -5.92
N ARG A 431 -40.74 -47.37 -7.25
CA ARG A 431 -40.06 -46.33 -8.03
C ARG A 431 -40.69 -44.96 -7.73
N PRO A 432 -39.92 -44.00 -7.18
CA PRO A 432 -40.47 -42.70 -6.84
C PRO A 432 -40.63 -41.83 -8.09
N ARG A 433 -41.65 -40.96 -8.07
CA ARG A 433 -41.76 -39.85 -9.03
C ARG A 433 -40.87 -38.71 -8.56
N ILE A 434 -39.95 -38.27 -9.42
CA ILE A 434 -39.00 -37.20 -9.10
C ILE A 434 -39.41 -35.90 -9.80
N ASN A 435 -39.44 -34.82 -9.03
CA ASN A 435 -39.62 -33.45 -9.54
C ASN A 435 -38.51 -32.55 -9.00
N TRP A 436 -38.08 -31.59 -9.82
CA TRP A 436 -37.05 -30.61 -9.44
C TRP A 436 -37.65 -29.22 -9.31
N MET A 437 -37.18 -28.45 -8.33
CA MET A 437 -37.45 -27.02 -8.21
C MET A 437 -36.16 -26.22 -8.14
N HIS A 438 -36.12 -25.05 -8.76
CA HIS A 438 -35.05 -24.06 -8.63
C HIS A 438 -35.52 -22.89 -7.76
N ASN A 439 -34.69 -22.49 -6.80
CA ASN A 439 -34.93 -21.42 -5.83
C ASN A 439 -36.31 -21.51 -5.16
N HIS A 440 -36.69 -22.73 -4.77
CA HIS A 440 -37.93 -23.07 -4.03
C HIS A 440 -39.25 -22.66 -4.69
N SER A 441 -39.24 -22.21 -5.95
CA SER A 441 -40.40 -21.55 -6.57
C SER A 441 -40.64 -21.98 -8.02
N LEU A 442 -39.58 -22.28 -8.76
CA LEU A 442 -39.65 -22.57 -10.18
C LEU A 442 -39.59 -24.08 -10.42
N ASN A 443 -40.66 -24.68 -10.93
CA ASN A 443 -40.63 -26.08 -11.36
C ASN A 443 -39.68 -26.24 -12.55
N VAL A 444 -38.69 -27.12 -12.41
CA VAL A 444 -37.71 -27.41 -13.47
C VAL A 444 -38.21 -28.61 -14.27
N GLY A 445 -38.88 -28.31 -15.38
CA GLY A 445 -39.31 -29.32 -16.35
C GLY A 445 -38.24 -29.67 -17.38
N ASN A 446 -38.52 -30.68 -18.21
CA ASN A 446 -37.68 -31.01 -19.36
C ASN A 446 -37.80 -29.94 -20.45
N SER A 447 -36.66 -29.42 -20.92
CA SER A 447 -36.52 -28.39 -21.95
C SER A 447 -35.23 -28.61 -22.76
N ALA A 448 -34.90 -27.70 -23.68
CA ALA A 448 -33.59 -27.73 -24.35
C ALA A 448 -32.42 -27.50 -23.37
N LYS A 449 -32.67 -26.75 -22.28
CA LYS A 449 -31.70 -26.39 -21.24
C LYS A 449 -31.58 -27.47 -20.16
N THR A 450 -32.71 -28.03 -19.73
CA THR A 450 -32.82 -28.91 -18.56
C THR A 450 -33.41 -30.26 -18.93
N TYR A 451 -32.87 -31.35 -18.39
CA TYR A 451 -33.40 -32.69 -18.65
C TYR A 451 -33.21 -33.60 -17.43
N THR A 452 -34.29 -34.18 -16.92
CA THR A 452 -34.25 -35.17 -15.83
C THR A 452 -34.23 -36.58 -16.40
N TYR A 453 -33.19 -37.35 -16.06
CA TYR A 453 -33.04 -38.76 -16.41
C TYR A 453 -33.89 -39.67 -15.52
N ASP A 454 -34.16 -40.90 -15.98
CA ASP A 454 -34.94 -41.91 -15.25
C ASP A 454 -34.36 -42.28 -13.88
N ASN A 455 -33.05 -42.07 -13.68
CA ASN A 455 -32.37 -42.30 -12.40
C ASN A 455 -32.48 -41.11 -11.43
N GLY A 456 -33.24 -40.06 -11.79
CA GLY A 456 -33.45 -38.86 -10.98
C GLY A 456 -32.44 -37.73 -11.21
N THR A 457 -31.40 -37.94 -12.00
CA THR A 457 -30.37 -36.91 -12.26
C THR A 457 -30.92 -35.80 -13.15
N LEU A 458 -30.79 -34.55 -12.71
CA LEU A 458 -31.04 -33.36 -13.51
C LEU A 458 -29.77 -32.93 -14.25
N ARG A 459 -29.85 -32.89 -15.58
CA ARG A 459 -28.85 -32.26 -16.44
C ARG A 459 -29.24 -30.82 -16.72
N ILE A 460 -28.30 -29.91 -16.57
CA ILE A 460 -28.42 -28.50 -16.98
C ILE A 460 -27.34 -28.24 -18.02
N HIS A 461 -27.74 -28.09 -19.27
CA HIS A 461 -26.84 -27.86 -20.38
C HIS A 461 -26.42 -26.39 -20.46
N ASP A 462 -25.19 -26.12 -20.90
CA ASP A 462 -24.67 -24.77 -21.15
C ASP A 462 -24.85 -23.83 -19.94
N ALA A 463 -24.35 -24.19 -18.77
CA ALA A 463 -24.64 -23.50 -17.52
C ALA A 463 -24.21 -22.02 -17.53
N THR A 464 -25.11 -21.14 -17.10
CA THR A 464 -24.96 -19.68 -17.04
C THR A 464 -25.19 -19.17 -15.62
N PHE A 465 -24.90 -17.90 -15.35
CA PHE A 465 -25.12 -17.33 -14.02
C PHE A 465 -26.60 -17.31 -13.58
N ASP A 466 -27.55 -17.35 -14.52
CA ASP A 466 -28.99 -17.44 -14.23
C ASP A 466 -29.38 -18.82 -13.67
N ASP A 467 -28.58 -19.86 -13.95
CA ASP A 467 -28.81 -21.22 -13.46
C ASP A 467 -28.34 -21.40 -12.02
N VAL A 468 -27.59 -20.44 -11.45
CA VAL A 468 -27.08 -20.49 -10.07
C VAL A 468 -28.23 -20.48 -9.08
N GLY A 469 -28.11 -21.28 -8.02
CA GLY A 469 -29.07 -21.29 -6.92
C GLY A 469 -29.29 -22.66 -6.32
N ILE A 470 -30.35 -22.75 -5.53
CA ILE A 470 -30.73 -23.98 -4.82
C ILE A 470 -31.64 -24.80 -5.72
N TYR A 471 -31.27 -26.05 -5.92
CA TYR A 471 -32.09 -27.05 -6.57
C TYR A 471 -32.62 -28.03 -5.52
N SER A 472 -33.95 -28.10 -5.39
CA SER A 472 -34.64 -29.07 -4.55
C SER A 472 -35.10 -30.26 -5.39
N CYS A 473 -34.71 -31.47 -4.99
CA CYS A 473 -35.26 -32.70 -5.53
C CYS A 473 -36.39 -33.22 -4.63
N PHE A 474 -37.55 -33.49 -5.21
CA PHE A 474 -38.70 -34.08 -4.53
C PHE A 474 -38.96 -35.48 -5.06
N ALA A 475 -38.81 -36.50 -4.21
CA ALA A 475 -39.09 -37.89 -4.54
C ALA A 475 -40.39 -38.35 -3.85
N ARG A 476 -41.35 -38.87 -4.62
CA ARG A 476 -42.69 -39.23 -4.11
C ARG A 476 -43.10 -40.67 -4.45
N THR A 477 -43.59 -41.40 -3.44
CA THR A 477 -44.24 -42.72 -3.54
C THR A 477 -45.60 -42.71 -2.84
N SER A 478 -46.30 -43.86 -2.78
CA SER A 478 -47.48 -44.07 -1.91
C SER A 478 -47.21 -43.79 -0.43
N GLY A 479 -45.99 -44.10 0.05
CA GLY A 479 -45.55 -43.97 1.44
C GLY A 479 -45.24 -42.53 1.88
N GLY A 480 -45.11 -41.59 0.93
CA GLY A 480 -44.90 -40.18 1.21
C GLY A 480 -43.98 -39.49 0.22
N GLN A 481 -43.47 -38.32 0.59
CA GLN A 481 -42.56 -37.51 -0.21
C GLN A 481 -41.33 -37.12 0.65
N SER A 482 -40.14 -37.21 0.06
CA SER A 482 -38.90 -36.66 0.61
C SER A 482 -38.42 -35.50 -0.24
N GLU A 483 -37.66 -34.60 0.38
CA GLU A 483 -37.02 -33.46 -0.26
C GLU A 483 -35.57 -33.41 0.19
N GLU A 484 -34.66 -33.17 -0.76
CA GLU A 484 -33.28 -32.78 -0.48
C GLU A 484 -32.83 -31.67 -1.41
N THR A 485 -31.84 -30.89 -0.97
CA THR A 485 -31.39 -29.69 -1.71
C THR A 485 -29.90 -29.72 -2.03
N ALA A 486 -29.53 -29.09 -3.15
CA ALA A 486 -28.14 -28.79 -3.47
C ALA A 486 -27.98 -27.44 -4.14
N TRP A 487 -26.83 -26.83 -3.88
CA TRP A 487 -26.42 -25.58 -4.50
C TRP A 487 -25.69 -25.83 -5.81
N LEU A 488 -26.10 -25.16 -6.88
CA LEU A 488 -25.34 -25.07 -8.12
C LEU A 488 -24.58 -23.75 -8.18
N THR A 489 -23.26 -23.82 -8.33
CA THR A 489 -22.40 -22.67 -8.58
C THR A 489 -21.82 -22.75 -9.99
N VAL A 490 -21.94 -21.66 -10.75
CA VAL A 490 -21.26 -21.53 -12.03
C VAL A 490 -19.99 -20.70 -11.83
N MET A 491 -18.86 -21.31 -12.11
CA MET A 491 -17.54 -20.74 -11.91
C MET A 491 -17.02 -20.13 -13.21
N GLN A 492 -16.28 -19.04 -13.09
CA GLN A 492 -15.63 -18.34 -14.19
C GLN A 492 -14.15 -18.14 -13.84
N PRO A 493 -13.22 -18.56 -14.72
CA PRO A 493 -11.79 -18.35 -14.51
C PRO A 493 -11.50 -16.85 -14.44
N PRO A 494 -10.46 -16.45 -13.72
CA PRO A 494 -10.20 -15.04 -13.52
C PRO A 494 -9.73 -14.38 -14.82
N SER A 495 -10.08 -13.11 -15.01
CA SER A 495 -9.44 -12.23 -15.99
C SER A 495 -8.68 -11.15 -15.24
N VAL A 496 -7.51 -10.77 -15.74
CA VAL A 496 -6.62 -9.82 -15.08
C VAL A 496 -6.16 -8.76 -16.04
N ARG A 497 -6.13 -7.52 -15.56
CA ARG A 497 -5.60 -6.38 -16.30
C ARG A 497 -4.91 -5.43 -15.34
N VAL A 498 -3.68 -5.06 -15.66
CA VAL A 498 -2.94 -4.05 -14.91
C VAL A 498 -3.09 -2.68 -15.57
N GLU A 499 -3.36 -1.64 -14.78
CA GLU A 499 -3.40 -0.26 -15.23
C GLU A 499 -2.47 0.66 -14.43
N PRO A 500 -1.70 1.53 -15.12
CA PRO A 500 -1.45 1.52 -16.57
C PRO A 500 -0.55 0.33 -16.99
N ARG A 501 -0.53 -0.03 -18.29
CA ARG A 501 0.35 -1.10 -18.83
C ARG A 501 1.81 -0.67 -18.94
N GLU A 502 2.03 0.62 -19.16
CA GLU A 502 3.35 1.24 -19.18
C GLU A 502 3.29 2.48 -18.31
N LEU A 503 4.29 2.67 -17.46
CA LEU A 503 4.37 3.79 -16.55
C LEU A 503 5.78 4.34 -16.52
N PHE A 504 5.89 5.67 -16.65
CA PHE A 504 7.14 6.37 -16.38
C PHE A 504 7.05 6.99 -14.98
N SER A 505 8.04 6.73 -14.13
CA SER A 505 8.09 7.26 -12.77
C SER A 505 9.38 8.05 -12.54
N VAL A 506 9.32 9.10 -11.73
CA VAL A 506 10.52 9.88 -11.36
C VAL A 506 11.12 9.31 -10.07
N GLU A 507 12.43 9.31 -9.96
CA GLU A 507 13.16 8.88 -8.76
C GLU A 507 12.68 9.66 -7.50
N GLY A 508 12.58 8.98 -6.36
CA GLY A 508 12.10 9.52 -5.08
C GLY A 508 10.59 9.78 -5.00
N THR A 509 9.82 9.46 -6.04
CA THR A 509 8.36 9.60 -6.03
C THR A 509 7.66 8.28 -5.65
N THR A 510 6.33 8.28 -5.62
CA THR A 510 5.51 7.09 -5.40
C THR A 510 4.65 6.85 -6.63
N PHE A 511 4.59 5.61 -7.11
CA PHE A 511 3.65 5.22 -8.17
C PHE A 511 2.67 4.13 -7.72
N THR A 512 1.59 3.96 -8.48
CA THR A 512 0.56 2.95 -8.19
C THR A 512 0.19 2.19 -9.45
N LEU A 513 0.18 0.85 -9.35
CA LEU A 513 -0.34 -0.06 -10.36
C LEU A 513 -1.62 -0.71 -9.84
N LYS A 514 -2.69 -0.65 -10.62
CA LYS A 514 -3.98 -1.23 -10.26
C LYS A 514 -4.12 -2.62 -10.87
N CYS A 515 -4.40 -3.63 -10.06
CA CYS A 515 -4.78 -4.94 -10.57
C CYS A 515 -6.31 -5.05 -10.64
N ILE A 516 -6.85 -5.02 -11.85
CA ILE A 516 -8.28 -5.14 -12.09
C ILE A 516 -8.58 -6.58 -12.44
N THR A 517 -9.38 -7.23 -11.60
CA THR A 517 -9.71 -8.64 -11.73
C THR A 517 -11.21 -8.87 -11.86
N THR A 518 -11.58 -9.87 -12.65
CA THR A 518 -12.92 -10.46 -12.67
C THR A 518 -12.81 -11.97 -12.47
N GLY A 519 -13.89 -12.64 -12.12
CA GLY A 519 -13.92 -14.09 -11.94
C GLY A 519 -14.86 -14.51 -10.82
N VAL A 520 -15.36 -15.74 -10.90
CA VAL A 520 -16.27 -16.32 -9.92
C VAL A 520 -15.76 -17.71 -9.54
N PRO A 521 -15.44 -17.99 -8.26
CA PRO A 521 -15.43 -17.07 -7.12
C PRO A 521 -14.43 -15.92 -7.28
N LYS A 522 -14.58 -14.86 -6.45
CA LYS A 522 -13.66 -13.71 -6.44
C LYS A 522 -12.21 -14.21 -6.31
N PRO A 523 -11.31 -13.86 -7.24
CA PRO A 523 -9.95 -14.37 -7.22
C PRO A 523 -9.08 -13.69 -6.17
N GLU A 524 -8.12 -14.44 -5.65
CA GLU A 524 -7.03 -13.93 -4.80
C GLU A 524 -5.93 -13.34 -5.69
N VAL A 525 -5.42 -12.16 -5.32
CA VAL A 525 -4.41 -11.43 -6.08
C VAL A 525 -3.03 -11.56 -5.44
N THR A 526 -2.00 -11.74 -6.27
CA THR A 526 -0.59 -11.71 -5.86
C THR A 526 0.21 -10.91 -6.86
N TRP A 527 1.00 -9.95 -6.37
CA TRP A 527 1.91 -9.15 -7.19
C TRP A 527 3.30 -9.78 -7.25
N PHE A 528 3.98 -9.60 -8.38
CA PHE A 528 5.33 -10.06 -8.62
C PHE A 528 6.16 -8.96 -9.26
N PHE A 529 7.41 -8.80 -8.84
CA PHE A 529 8.40 -7.93 -9.49
C PHE A 529 9.50 -8.81 -10.09
N ARG A 530 9.70 -8.69 -11.42
CA ARG A 530 10.68 -9.51 -12.18
C ARG A 530 10.55 -11.03 -11.92
N GLY A 531 9.33 -11.50 -11.67
CA GLY A 531 9.02 -12.92 -11.42
C GLY A 531 9.08 -13.36 -9.95
N SER A 532 9.54 -12.51 -9.03
CA SER A 532 9.54 -12.78 -7.59
C SER A 532 8.29 -12.24 -6.91
N PRO A 533 7.64 -12.99 -6.00
CA PRO A 533 6.44 -12.51 -5.30
C PRO A 533 6.78 -11.31 -4.41
N ILE A 534 5.92 -10.28 -4.46
CA ILE A 534 6.01 -9.09 -3.64
C ILE A 534 5.17 -9.31 -2.39
N PHE A 535 5.76 -9.08 -1.23
CA PHE A 535 5.06 -9.05 0.06
C PHE A 535 4.84 -7.60 0.47
N SER A 536 3.69 -7.29 1.07
CA SER A 536 3.38 -5.93 1.45
C SER A 536 4.32 -5.43 2.55
N ASP A 537 5.04 -4.34 2.29
CA ASP A 537 5.95 -3.65 3.21
C ASP A 537 5.89 -2.12 2.99
N PRO A 538 6.70 -1.29 3.70
CA PRO A 538 6.68 0.16 3.51
C PRO A 538 7.11 0.66 2.12
N LYS A 539 7.96 -0.08 1.40
CA LYS A 539 8.40 0.23 0.02
C LYS A 539 7.36 -0.23 -0.98
N PHE A 540 6.93 -1.49 -0.89
CA PHE A 540 5.95 -2.14 -1.75
C PHE A 540 4.65 -2.40 -0.97
N TYR A 541 3.74 -1.44 -0.92
CA TYR A 541 2.48 -1.59 -0.20
C TYR A 541 1.37 -2.13 -1.11
N ILE A 542 0.69 -3.19 -0.70
CA ILE A 542 -0.47 -3.74 -1.42
C ILE A 542 -1.75 -3.33 -0.68
N SER A 543 -2.59 -2.54 -1.35
CA SER A 543 -3.83 -2.02 -0.75
C SER A 543 -4.93 -3.08 -0.67
N GLN A 544 -5.99 -2.81 0.11
CA GLN A 544 -7.19 -3.66 0.16
C GLN A 544 -7.95 -3.76 -1.18
N ARG A 545 -7.60 -2.93 -2.16
CA ARG A 545 -8.15 -2.95 -3.53
C ARG A 545 -7.22 -3.63 -4.52
N ASP A 546 -6.25 -4.41 -4.03
CA ASP A 546 -5.26 -5.13 -4.84
C ASP A 546 -4.38 -4.20 -5.70
N GLU A 547 -4.19 -2.95 -5.26
CA GLU A 547 -3.32 -1.96 -5.90
C GLU A 547 -1.91 -2.05 -5.30
N LEU A 548 -0.89 -2.15 -6.15
CA LEU A 548 0.52 -2.10 -5.73
C LEU A 548 0.99 -0.64 -5.73
N ILE A 549 1.41 -0.16 -4.57
CA ILE A 549 1.94 1.18 -4.34
C ILE A 549 3.42 1.05 -4.02
N VAL A 550 4.28 1.59 -4.90
CA VAL A 550 5.73 1.58 -4.72
C VAL A 550 6.18 2.99 -4.36
N SER A 551 6.75 3.16 -3.17
CA SER A 551 7.20 4.46 -2.65
C SER A 551 8.71 4.64 -2.78
N ASP A 552 9.17 5.88 -2.74
CA ASP A 552 10.61 6.24 -2.77
C ASP A 552 11.36 5.55 -3.91
N VAL A 553 10.85 5.70 -5.13
CA VAL A 553 11.27 4.94 -6.32
C VAL A 553 12.75 5.14 -6.64
N GLU A 554 13.47 4.05 -6.92
CA GLU A 554 14.90 4.01 -7.26
C GLU A 554 15.11 3.34 -8.63
N ASP A 555 16.31 3.47 -9.22
CA ASP A 555 16.69 2.81 -10.49
C ASP A 555 16.48 1.28 -10.46
N GLU A 556 16.64 0.67 -9.29
CA GLU A 556 16.51 -0.78 -9.10
C GLU A 556 15.05 -1.27 -9.22
N ASP A 557 14.07 -0.37 -9.03
CA ASP A 557 12.64 -0.61 -9.14
C ASP A 557 12.15 -0.62 -10.60
N GLU A 558 13.01 -0.28 -11.57
CA GLU A 558 12.67 -0.39 -12.99
C GLU A 558 12.32 -1.85 -13.35
N GLY A 559 11.22 -2.09 -14.05
CA GLY A 559 10.98 -3.40 -14.65
C GLY A 559 9.54 -3.83 -14.74
N SER A 560 9.38 -5.15 -14.92
CA SER A 560 8.08 -5.77 -15.12
C SER A 560 7.44 -6.14 -13.79
N TYR A 561 6.29 -5.53 -13.52
CA TYR A 561 5.40 -5.84 -12.41
C TYR A 561 4.23 -6.65 -12.94
N SER A 562 4.00 -7.84 -12.39
CA SER A 562 2.90 -8.69 -12.83
C SER A 562 1.93 -8.97 -11.69
N CYS A 563 0.64 -8.83 -11.99
CA CYS A 563 -0.42 -9.24 -11.11
C CYS A 563 -0.94 -10.61 -11.56
N GLN A 564 -0.95 -11.56 -10.64
CA GLN A 564 -1.60 -12.85 -10.81
C GLN A 564 -2.91 -12.86 -10.02
N ALA A 565 -4.00 -13.29 -10.64
CA ALA A 565 -5.25 -13.56 -9.94
C ALA A 565 -5.60 -15.05 -10.08
N LYS A 566 -6.00 -15.68 -8.97
CA LYS A 566 -6.27 -17.11 -8.90
C LYS A 566 -7.58 -17.39 -8.17
N ASN A 567 -8.41 -18.27 -8.73
CA ASN A 567 -9.56 -18.85 -8.04
C ASN A 567 -9.63 -20.37 -8.30
N LEU A 568 -10.69 -21.03 -7.83
CA LEU A 568 -10.89 -22.47 -8.03
C LEU A 568 -11.09 -22.88 -9.51
N ALA A 569 -11.45 -21.93 -10.38
CA ALA A 569 -11.68 -22.15 -11.81
C ALA A 569 -10.42 -21.96 -12.67
N GLY A 570 -9.39 -21.26 -12.15
CA GLY A 570 -8.14 -21.08 -12.88
C GLY A 570 -7.29 -19.93 -12.35
N ASN A 571 -6.32 -19.53 -13.17
CA ASN A 571 -5.46 -18.38 -12.92
C ASN A 571 -5.29 -17.53 -14.18
N ALA A 572 -4.99 -16.25 -13.98
CA ALA A 572 -4.63 -15.33 -15.05
C ALA A 572 -3.56 -14.35 -14.54
N ILE A 573 -2.72 -13.88 -15.46
CA ILE A 573 -1.60 -12.98 -15.17
C ILE A 573 -1.64 -11.84 -16.18
N ALA A 574 -1.43 -10.62 -15.71
CA ALA A 574 -1.14 -9.48 -16.56
C ALA A 574 0.02 -8.68 -15.98
N SER A 575 0.80 -8.05 -16.86
CA SER A 575 1.99 -7.28 -16.47
C SER A 575 1.88 -5.83 -16.90
N ALA A 576 2.56 -4.97 -16.15
CA ALA A 576 2.90 -3.61 -16.52
C ALA A 576 4.41 -3.42 -16.46
N TYR A 577 4.94 -2.59 -17.34
CA TYR A 577 6.34 -2.20 -17.33
C TYR A 577 6.47 -0.80 -16.75
N VAL A 578 7.29 -0.67 -15.70
CA VAL A 578 7.63 0.61 -15.11
C VAL A 578 9.04 0.95 -15.55
N GLN A 579 9.23 2.14 -16.09
CA GLN A 579 10.52 2.68 -16.49
C GLN A 579 10.82 3.94 -15.70
N ILE A 580 12.07 4.11 -15.25
CA ILE A 580 12.45 5.34 -14.55
C ILE A 580 12.68 6.45 -15.57
N ALA A 581 12.05 7.58 -15.32
CA ALA A 581 12.05 8.73 -16.19
C ALA A 581 13.37 9.49 -16.04
N VAL A 582 14.01 9.78 -17.17
CA VAL A 582 15.28 10.48 -17.25
C VAL A 582 15.03 11.91 -17.75
N PRO A 583 15.52 12.96 -17.07
CA PRO A 583 15.34 14.33 -17.51
C PRO A 583 16.00 14.56 -18.88
N PRO A 584 15.45 15.48 -19.71
CA PRO A 584 15.95 15.68 -21.05
C PRO A 584 17.30 16.39 -21.03
N THR A 585 18.20 16.03 -21.96
CA THR A 585 19.45 16.76 -22.18
C THR A 585 19.49 17.31 -23.60
N ILE A 586 19.84 18.59 -23.73
CA ILE A 586 19.94 19.29 -25.01
C ILE A 586 21.40 19.59 -25.30
N HIS A 587 21.82 19.26 -26.50
CA HIS A 587 23.12 19.63 -27.04
C HIS A 587 22.99 20.74 -28.06
N VAL A 588 23.91 21.70 -28.01
CA VAL A 588 23.95 22.85 -28.93
C VAL A 588 25.30 22.85 -29.62
N SER A 589 25.30 22.66 -30.94
CA SER A 589 26.50 22.69 -31.79
C SER A 589 27.02 24.12 -31.99
N GLN A 590 26.13 25.13 -32.03
CA GLN A 590 26.48 26.56 -32.11
C GLN A 590 25.47 27.40 -31.31
N ASN A 591 25.93 28.22 -30.37
CA ASN A 591 25.08 29.08 -29.52
C ASN A 591 24.90 30.50 -30.08
N LYS A 592 25.55 30.82 -31.20
CA LYS A 592 25.40 32.07 -31.95
C LYS A 592 25.40 31.78 -33.45
N GLN A 593 24.43 32.32 -34.17
CA GLN A 593 24.31 32.17 -35.61
C GLN A 593 24.04 33.53 -36.26
N MET A 594 24.64 33.76 -37.42
CA MET A 594 24.46 34.99 -38.19
C MET A 594 24.00 34.63 -39.60
N ILE A 595 22.82 35.10 -39.98
CA ILE A 595 22.14 34.74 -41.24
C ILE A 595 22.00 35.98 -42.11
N THR A 596 22.17 35.86 -43.42
CA THR A 596 21.91 36.96 -44.35
C THR A 596 20.41 37.20 -44.45
N LYS A 597 19.99 38.46 -44.57
CA LYS A 597 18.61 38.81 -44.90
C LYS A 597 18.15 38.02 -46.15
N ASP A 598 16.88 37.61 -46.13
CA ASP A 598 16.20 36.82 -47.16
C ASP A 598 16.62 35.33 -47.26
N ASP A 599 17.69 34.90 -46.60
CA ASP A 599 18.05 33.47 -46.47
C ASP A 599 17.10 32.74 -45.48
N SER A 600 17.04 31.40 -45.56
CA SER A 600 16.26 30.60 -44.62
C SER A 600 16.98 30.40 -43.28
N ILE A 601 16.30 30.66 -42.16
CA ILE A 601 16.78 30.33 -40.82
C ILE A 601 16.33 28.90 -40.49
N ILE A 602 17.26 28.05 -40.06
CA ILE A 602 16.98 26.68 -39.57
C ILE A 602 17.66 26.51 -38.23
N LEU A 603 16.88 26.31 -37.17
CA LEU A 603 17.35 26.09 -35.81
C LEU A 603 16.94 24.69 -35.34
N ASP A 604 17.92 23.87 -34.98
CA ASP A 604 17.69 22.49 -34.52
C ASP A 604 17.83 22.38 -33.00
N CYS A 605 16.81 21.84 -32.34
CA CYS A 605 16.89 21.48 -30.92
C CYS A 605 17.27 20.01 -30.78
N GLN A 606 18.57 19.73 -30.65
CA GLN A 606 19.06 18.36 -30.55
C GLN A 606 18.96 17.83 -29.13
N VAL A 607 17.90 17.06 -28.86
CA VAL A 607 17.73 16.30 -27.61
C VAL A 607 18.57 15.02 -27.69
N ILE A 608 19.51 14.83 -26.77
CA ILE A 608 20.39 13.65 -26.70
C ILE A 608 19.77 12.53 -25.86
N SER A 609 19.14 12.89 -24.75
CA SER A 609 18.48 11.95 -23.84
C SER A 609 17.19 12.55 -23.30
N GLY A 610 16.32 11.69 -22.78
CA GLY A 610 15.05 12.07 -22.17
C GLY A 610 14.06 10.91 -22.28
N ILE A 611 13.69 10.35 -21.14
CA ILE A 611 12.74 9.23 -21.05
C ILE A 611 11.60 9.68 -20.13
N PRO A 612 10.32 9.70 -20.57
CA PRO A 612 9.87 9.51 -21.96
C PRO A 612 10.37 10.63 -22.89
N PRO A 613 10.26 10.46 -24.23
CA PRO A 613 10.64 11.47 -25.20
C PRO A 613 10.06 12.85 -24.85
N PRO A 614 10.88 13.90 -24.69
CA PRO A 614 10.42 15.18 -24.23
C PRO A 614 9.68 15.96 -25.32
N THR A 615 8.76 16.82 -24.89
CA THR A 615 8.14 17.82 -25.75
C THR A 615 9.09 19.00 -25.96
N ILE A 616 9.21 19.49 -27.19
CA ILE A 616 10.11 20.60 -27.54
C ILE A 616 9.30 21.86 -27.82
N VAL A 617 9.68 22.94 -27.15
CA VAL A 617 9.05 24.27 -27.27
C VAL A 617 10.13 25.31 -27.57
N TRP A 618 9.85 26.17 -28.54
CA TRP A 618 10.73 27.29 -28.88
C TRP A 618 10.27 28.59 -28.26
N TRP A 619 11.24 29.41 -27.87
CA TRP A 619 11.05 30.76 -27.34
C TRP A 619 11.91 31.74 -28.12
N LYS A 620 11.46 32.98 -28.25
CA LYS A 620 12.24 34.13 -28.75
C LYS A 620 12.05 35.31 -27.81
N ASP A 621 13.14 35.84 -27.29
CA ASP A 621 13.17 37.03 -26.40
C ASP A 621 12.17 36.93 -25.24
N GLY A 622 12.06 35.73 -24.65
CA GLY A 622 11.15 35.46 -23.53
C GLY A 622 9.69 35.25 -23.91
N ARG A 623 9.35 35.12 -25.21
CA ARG A 623 8.00 34.74 -25.68
C ARG A 623 8.02 33.37 -26.37
N GLN A 624 7.07 32.52 -26.00
CA GLN A 624 6.90 31.22 -26.65
C GLN A 624 6.45 31.40 -28.11
N LEU A 625 7.08 30.65 -29.00
CA LEU A 625 6.76 30.59 -30.43
C LEU A 625 5.82 29.42 -30.72
N PHE A 626 4.95 29.62 -31.69
CA PHE A 626 4.02 28.61 -32.19
C PHE A 626 4.16 28.49 -33.71
N ASN A 627 3.70 27.36 -34.25
CA ASN A 627 3.68 27.12 -35.68
C ASN A 627 2.66 28.08 -36.35
N ASP A 628 3.08 28.82 -37.38
CA ASP A 628 2.22 29.71 -38.16
C ASP A 628 2.67 29.78 -39.64
N ARG A 629 2.22 30.81 -40.39
CA ARG A 629 2.58 30.97 -41.82
C ARG A 629 4.05 31.40 -42.02
N TYR A 630 4.67 31.96 -41.01
CA TYR A 630 6.01 32.54 -41.02
C TYR A 630 7.03 31.66 -40.29
N ILE A 631 6.65 31.08 -39.15
CA ILE A 631 7.45 30.19 -38.31
C ILE A 631 6.94 28.75 -38.48
N GLN A 632 7.81 27.86 -38.93
CA GLN A 632 7.50 26.44 -39.08
C GLN A 632 8.26 25.59 -38.06
N ILE A 633 7.55 24.94 -37.13
CA ILE A 633 8.13 24.03 -36.14
C ILE A 633 7.74 22.60 -36.50
N GLN A 634 8.73 21.78 -36.87
CA GLN A 634 8.54 20.39 -37.30
C GLN A 634 8.53 19.42 -36.10
N GLU A 635 7.95 18.23 -36.30
CA GLU A 635 8.11 17.11 -35.37
C GLU A 635 9.61 16.78 -35.22
N GLY A 636 10.11 16.78 -33.99
CA GLY A 636 11.55 16.68 -33.68
C GLY A 636 12.21 18.01 -33.28
N GLY A 637 11.47 19.12 -33.25
CA GLY A 637 11.93 20.36 -32.64
C GLY A 637 12.80 21.24 -33.55
N ARG A 638 12.77 21.04 -34.87
CA ARG A 638 13.38 21.91 -35.87
C ARG A 638 12.49 23.12 -36.15
N LEU A 639 13.00 24.32 -35.94
CA LEU A 639 12.34 25.59 -36.28
C LEU A 639 12.91 26.14 -37.58
N THR A 640 12.03 26.51 -38.52
CA THR A 640 12.39 27.09 -39.82
C THR A 640 11.66 28.42 -40.04
N ILE A 641 12.40 29.46 -40.45
CA ILE A 641 11.83 30.71 -40.98
C ILE A 641 12.31 30.83 -42.43
N PRO A 642 11.42 30.73 -43.44
CA PRO A 642 11.82 30.60 -44.84
C PRO A 642 12.61 31.77 -45.42
N ARG A 643 12.38 33.00 -44.92
CA ARG A 643 13.05 34.23 -45.36
C ARG A 643 13.35 35.09 -44.14
N ALA A 644 14.63 35.27 -43.83
CA ALA A 644 15.09 36.03 -42.68
C ALA A 644 14.82 37.53 -42.85
N ASP A 645 14.14 38.14 -41.89
CA ASP A 645 14.02 39.58 -41.76
C ASP A 645 14.88 40.11 -40.59
N ILE A 646 15.23 41.40 -40.62
CA ILE A 646 16.02 42.04 -39.55
C ILE A 646 15.33 41.87 -38.18
N SER A 647 14.00 41.88 -38.16
CA SER A 647 13.21 41.66 -36.95
C SER A 647 13.30 40.24 -36.38
N ASP A 648 13.84 39.27 -37.13
CA ASP A 648 14.05 37.90 -36.64
C ASP A 648 15.26 37.75 -35.74
N ALA A 649 16.15 38.74 -35.72
CA ALA A 649 17.25 38.79 -34.76
C ALA A 649 16.72 38.78 -33.32
N GLY A 650 17.41 38.05 -32.44
CA GLY A 650 16.99 37.88 -31.05
C GLY A 650 17.61 36.67 -30.38
N THR A 651 17.24 36.43 -29.13
CA THR A 651 17.64 35.23 -28.38
C THR A 651 16.53 34.20 -28.47
N TYR A 652 16.80 33.16 -29.24
CA TYR A 652 15.98 31.96 -29.29
C TYR A 652 16.36 31.02 -28.15
N ALA A 653 15.43 30.23 -27.66
CA ALA A 653 15.74 29.14 -26.74
C ALA A 653 14.86 27.95 -27.04
N CYS A 654 15.45 26.77 -27.12
CA CYS A 654 14.67 25.54 -27.16
C CYS A 654 14.60 24.95 -25.75
N LYS A 655 13.37 24.66 -25.31
CA LYS A 655 13.05 23.98 -24.06
C LYS A 655 12.57 22.58 -24.41
N ALA A 656 13.25 21.55 -23.90
CA ALA A 656 12.79 20.17 -23.94
C ALA A 656 12.30 19.80 -22.54
N GLU A 657 11.11 19.21 -22.44
CA GLU A 657 10.46 18.91 -21.15
C GLU A 657 9.74 17.56 -21.17
N ASN A 658 9.99 16.75 -20.14
CA ASN A 658 9.25 15.53 -19.83
C ASN A 658 8.90 15.49 -18.33
N ILE A 659 8.35 14.38 -17.84
CA ILE A 659 7.91 14.28 -16.44
C ILE A 659 9.06 14.34 -15.42
N ALA A 660 10.29 14.00 -15.83
CA ALA A 660 11.47 14.01 -14.95
C ALA A 660 12.14 15.38 -14.87
N GLY A 661 11.84 16.29 -15.81
CA GLY A 661 12.34 17.66 -15.75
C GLY A 661 12.37 18.36 -17.10
N SER A 662 13.12 19.46 -17.15
CA SER A 662 13.30 20.24 -18.38
C SER A 662 14.73 20.70 -18.55
N ALA A 663 15.15 20.82 -19.81
CA ALA A 663 16.38 21.45 -20.21
C ALA A 663 16.06 22.62 -21.14
N ILE A 664 16.80 23.72 -20.98
CA ILE A 664 16.66 24.91 -21.82
C ILE A 664 18.05 25.27 -22.32
N LYS A 665 18.15 25.53 -23.62
CA LYS A 665 19.39 26.05 -24.21
C LYS A 665 19.12 27.29 -25.07
N PRO A 666 19.73 28.44 -24.71
CA PRO A 666 19.62 29.65 -25.50
C PRO A 666 20.56 29.63 -26.71
N LEU A 667 20.14 30.30 -27.78
CA LEU A 667 20.81 30.51 -29.05
C LEU A 667 20.57 31.96 -29.49
N THR A 668 21.63 32.73 -29.70
CA THR A 668 21.51 34.09 -30.23
C THR A 668 21.54 34.06 -31.76
N LEU A 669 20.49 34.56 -32.39
CA LEU A 669 20.41 34.74 -33.84
C LEU A 669 20.56 36.22 -34.18
N GLY A 670 21.41 36.55 -35.13
CA GLY A 670 21.39 37.88 -35.76
C GLY A 670 21.20 37.78 -37.27
N VAL A 671 20.52 38.77 -37.83
CA VAL A 671 20.29 38.88 -39.28
C VAL A 671 21.12 40.04 -39.83
N GLY A 672 22.03 39.71 -40.74
CA GLY A 672 22.94 40.65 -41.37
C GLY A 672 22.56 41.00 -42.81
N SER A 673 23.19 42.03 -43.34
CA SER A 673 23.05 42.50 -44.71
C SER A 673 24.42 42.74 -45.33
N PRO A 674 24.60 42.50 -46.64
CA PRO A 674 25.83 42.85 -47.34
C PRO A 674 26.05 44.37 -47.34
N PRO A 675 27.31 44.84 -47.48
CA PRO A 675 27.59 46.26 -47.50
C PRO A 675 26.97 46.92 -48.74
N THR A 676 26.39 48.10 -48.57
CA THR A 676 25.83 48.93 -49.65
C THR A 676 26.45 50.31 -49.60
N ILE A 677 27.14 50.73 -50.67
CA ILE A 677 27.72 52.08 -50.78
C ILE A 677 26.62 53.07 -51.18
N LEU A 678 26.46 54.14 -50.40
CA LEU A 678 25.49 55.20 -50.70
C LEU A 678 25.93 56.06 -51.90
N PRO A 679 25.00 56.66 -52.66
CA PRO A 679 25.33 57.54 -53.78
C PRO A 679 26.24 58.72 -53.40
N SER A 680 27.23 59.02 -54.25
CA SER A 680 28.18 60.15 -54.14
C SER A 680 28.79 60.46 -55.53
N PRO A 681 29.37 61.65 -55.77
CA PRO A 681 29.86 62.05 -57.10
C PRO A 681 30.98 61.16 -57.64
N GLU A 682 30.96 60.84 -58.95
CA GLU A 682 32.03 60.07 -59.61
C GLU A 682 33.32 60.89 -59.80
N THR A 683 33.20 62.22 -59.89
CA THR A 683 34.33 63.14 -60.02
C THR A 683 34.19 64.28 -59.02
N VAL A 684 35.27 64.59 -58.32
CA VAL A 684 35.37 65.69 -57.35
C VAL A 684 36.40 66.69 -57.87
N TYR A 685 35.98 67.93 -58.07
CA TYR A 685 36.85 69.02 -58.51
C TYR A 685 37.27 69.85 -57.30
N VAL A 686 38.58 70.07 -57.14
CA VAL A 686 39.12 70.85 -56.03
C VAL A 686 40.17 71.81 -56.57
N GLN A 687 40.14 73.05 -56.08
CA GLN A 687 41.15 74.03 -56.42
C GLN A 687 42.45 73.73 -55.67
N ILE A 688 43.59 73.95 -56.32
CA ILE A 688 44.91 73.73 -55.69
C ILE A 688 45.00 74.48 -54.34
N GLY A 689 45.54 73.81 -53.31
CA GLY A 689 45.64 74.31 -51.94
C GLY A 689 44.38 74.15 -51.08
N GLN A 690 43.21 73.85 -51.67
CA GLN A 690 42.00 73.57 -50.90
C GLN A 690 41.89 72.10 -50.47
N THR A 691 40.99 71.82 -49.54
CA THR A 691 40.80 70.48 -48.99
C THR A 691 39.79 69.69 -49.82
N ALA A 692 40.17 68.47 -50.24
CA ALA A 692 39.28 67.54 -50.93
C ALA A 692 38.62 66.57 -49.94
N THR A 693 37.34 66.26 -50.14
CA THR A 693 36.64 65.20 -49.38
C THR A 693 36.01 64.22 -50.37
N LEU A 694 36.36 62.94 -50.26
CA LEU A 694 35.85 61.86 -51.10
C LEU A 694 34.93 60.98 -50.24
N ASN A 695 33.64 61.02 -50.54
CA ASN A 695 32.61 60.37 -49.70
C ASN A 695 32.50 58.88 -50.01
N CYS A 696 32.62 58.04 -48.98
CA CYS A 696 32.32 56.60 -49.04
C CYS A 696 31.47 56.16 -47.85
N ARG A 697 30.25 56.69 -47.78
CA ARG A 697 29.28 56.31 -46.76
C ARG A 697 28.69 54.96 -47.11
N VAL A 698 28.57 54.08 -46.12
CA VAL A 698 28.08 52.72 -46.31
C VAL A 698 27.02 52.35 -45.29
N ASP A 699 26.11 51.51 -45.73
CA ASP A 699 25.18 50.76 -44.89
C ASP A 699 25.52 49.27 -44.95
N GLY A 700 25.12 48.49 -43.95
CA GLY A 700 25.41 47.06 -43.85
C GLY A 700 25.57 46.58 -42.40
N ASN A 701 25.12 45.37 -42.14
CA ASN A 701 25.19 44.74 -40.81
C ASN A 701 25.83 43.35 -40.90
N PRO A 702 26.95 43.04 -40.23
CA PRO A 702 27.77 43.90 -39.37
C PRO A 702 28.39 45.09 -40.10
N LYS A 703 28.80 46.13 -39.34
CA LYS A 703 29.43 47.35 -39.87
C LYS A 703 30.58 46.97 -40.83
N PRO A 704 30.53 47.38 -42.11
CA PRO A 704 31.56 47.04 -43.08
C PRO A 704 32.91 47.67 -42.75
N GLN A 705 33.99 46.95 -43.02
CA GLN A 705 35.35 47.49 -43.01
C GLN A 705 35.62 48.23 -44.32
N ILE A 706 36.33 49.35 -44.24
CA ILE A 706 36.56 50.26 -45.36
C ILE A 706 38.05 50.39 -45.62
N GLN A 707 38.44 50.29 -46.90
CA GLN A 707 39.81 50.50 -47.36
C GLN A 707 39.81 51.46 -48.55
N TRP A 708 40.72 52.44 -48.51
CA TRP A 708 40.91 53.38 -49.60
C TRP A 708 42.17 53.04 -50.41
N LEU A 709 42.06 53.11 -51.73
CA LEU A 709 43.18 52.96 -52.67
C LEU A 709 43.36 54.25 -53.47
N LYS A 710 44.59 54.68 -53.73
CA LYS A 710 44.96 55.74 -54.69
C LYS A 710 45.68 55.08 -55.86
N ASN A 711 45.16 55.20 -57.07
CA ASN A 711 45.71 54.54 -58.27
C ASN A 711 45.95 53.03 -58.10
N GLY A 712 45.12 52.36 -57.30
CA GLY A 712 45.20 50.91 -57.06
C GLY A 712 46.06 50.48 -55.85
N SER A 713 46.79 51.38 -55.21
CA SER A 713 47.60 51.08 -54.02
C SER A 713 46.92 51.58 -52.74
N PRO A 714 46.97 50.82 -51.61
CA PRO A 714 46.45 51.27 -50.32
C PRO A 714 47.10 52.57 -49.86
N ILE A 715 46.30 53.47 -49.29
CA ILE A 715 46.77 54.79 -48.84
C ILE A 715 47.14 54.83 -47.36
N ASP A 716 47.08 53.70 -46.65
CA ASP A 716 47.31 53.62 -45.21
C ASP A 716 48.66 54.27 -44.82
N ALA A 717 49.72 53.98 -45.57
CA ALA A 717 51.03 54.62 -45.38
C ALA A 717 51.03 56.15 -45.63
N LEU A 718 50.22 56.65 -46.57
CA LEU A 718 50.12 58.09 -46.85
C LEU A 718 49.38 58.84 -45.72
N ILE A 719 48.46 58.16 -45.03
CA ILE A 719 47.73 58.70 -43.89
C ILE A 719 48.65 58.83 -42.68
N GLU A 720 49.52 57.84 -42.45
CA GLU A 720 50.49 57.85 -41.36
C GLU A 720 51.64 58.85 -41.58
N GLU A 721 52.18 58.94 -42.80
CA GLU A 721 53.41 59.70 -43.06
C GLU A 721 53.19 61.17 -43.43
N GLN A 722 52.11 61.49 -44.16
CA GLN A 722 51.99 62.81 -44.80
C GLN A 722 51.07 63.78 -44.07
N LEU A 723 50.33 63.37 -43.03
CA LEU A 723 49.37 64.17 -42.22
C LEU A 723 48.29 64.94 -43.02
N ARG A 724 48.31 64.88 -44.37
CA ARG A 724 47.36 65.52 -45.27
C ARG A 724 46.17 64.63 -45.58
N TYR A 725 46.36 63.30 -45.58
CA TYR A 725 45.31 62.32 -45.76
C TYR A 725 44.76 61.89 -44.40
N SER A 726 43.44 61.82 -44.26
CA SER A 726 42.81 61.39 -43.00
C SER A 726 41.43 60.78 -43.26
N HIS A 727 41.04 59.82 -42.43
CA HIS A 727 39.68 59.29 -42.40
C HIS A 727 38.77 60.19 -41.54
N LEU A 728 37.60 60.52 -42.06
CA LEU A 728 36.53 61.17 -41.28
C LEU A 728 35.69 60.13 -40.53
N PRO A 729 34.91 60.54 -39.50
CA PRO A 729 34.02 59.63 -38.76
C PRO A 729 32.94 58.95 -39.61
N ASP A 730 32.58 59.54 -40.76
CA ASP A 730 31.67 58.94 -41.75
C ASP A 730 32.40 58.11 -42.81
N ASP A 731 33.65 57.74 -42.51
CA ASP A 731 34.55 56.89 -43.29
C ASP A 731 34.96 57.48 -44.68
N SER A 732 34.66 58.76 -44.90
CA SER A 732 35.13 59.54 -46.06
C SER A 732 36.62 59.85 -45.98
N LEU A 733 37.29 59.92 -47.13
CA LEU A 733 38.69 60.30 -47.22
C LEU A 733 38.83 61.82 -47.36
N HIS A 734 39.66 62.42 -46.51
CA HIS A 734 39.89 63.85 -46.45
C HIS A 734 41.35 64.17 -46.77
N ILE A 735 41.59 65.05 -47.75
CA ILE A 735 42.91 65.41 -48.29
C ILE A 735 43.11 66.91 -48.12
N ARG A 736 43.92 67.33 -47.15
CA ARG A 736 44.22 68.74 -46.87
C ARG A 736 45.27 69.29 -47.83
N GLY A 737 45.05 70.49 -48.34
CA GLY A 737 46.01 71.19 -49.21
C GLY A 737 46.28 70.43 -50.51
N ALA A 738 45.23 70.23 -51.31
CA ALA A 738 45.28 69.43 -52.52
C ALA A 738 46.31 69.99 -53.53
N SER A 739 47.13 69.12 -54.08
CA SER A 739 48.23 69.43 -54.98
C SER A 739 48.10 68.67 -56.29
N LEU A 740 48.84 69.05 -57.33
CA LEU A 740 48.78 68.36 -58.63
C LEU A 740 49.11 66.86 -58.55
N SER A 741 49.87 66.40 -57.55
CA SER A 741 50.16 64.98 -57.32
C SER A 741 48.99 64.20 -56.68
N ASP A 742 47.96 64.90 -56.20
CA ASP A 742 46.74 64.30 -55.67
C ASP A 742 45.71 64.02 -56.77
N GLN A 743 45.87 64.59 -57.97
CA GLN A 743 45.02 64.30 -59.14
C GLN A 743 45.14 62.83 -59.55
N SER A 744 44.13 62.02 -59.20
CA SER A 744 44.18 60.56 -59.31
C SER A 744 42.79 59.93 -59.14
N THR A 745 42.69 58.63 -59.41
CA THR A 745 41.47 57.84 -59.11
C THR A 745 41.60 57.19 -57.74
N PHE A 746 40.67 57.52 -56.85
CA PHE A 746 40.54 56.88 -55.55
C PHE A 746 39.47 55.78 -55.60
N THR A 747 39.74 54.64 -54.98
CA THR A 747 38.77 53.54 -54.85
C THR A 747 38.50 53.26 -53.40
N CYS A 748 37.23 53.33 -52.99
CA CYS A 748 36.79 52.83 -51.70
C CYS A 748 36.30 51.40 -51.85
N ILE A 749 36.83 50.48 -51.05
CA ILE A 749 36.45 49.07 -50.98
C ILE A 749 35.82 48.85 -49.62
N VAL A 750 34.61 48.31 -49.60
CA VAL A 750 33.85 48.08 -48.37
C VAL A 750 33.45 46.62 -48.29
N ARG A 751 33.74 45.98 -47.15
CA ARG A 751 33.53 44.54 -46.98
C ARG A 751 32.98 44.19 -45.61
N ASN A 752 32.03 43.27 -45.56
CA ASN A 752 31.72 42.50 -44.36
C ASN A 752 31.67 41.01 -44.73
N GLN A 753 31.35 40.14 -43.78
CA GLN A 753 31.32 38.68 -44.02
C GLN A 753 30.27 38.22 -45.06
N PHE A 754 29.35 39.10 -45.47
CA PHE A 754 28.27 38.81 -46.42
C PHE A 754 28.52 39.38 -47.81
N GLY A 755 29.55 40.19 -48.01
CA GLY A 755 29.87 40.72 -49.34
C GLY A 755 30.89 41.84 -49.35
N GLU A 756 31.25 42.24 -50.57
CA GLU A 756 32.17 43.34 -50.87
C GLU A 756 31.58 44.25 -51.96
N GLN A 757 31.70 45.56 -51.79
CA GLN A 757 31.41 46.54 -52.83
C GLN A 757 32.60 47.48 -53.03
N ARG A 758 32.70 48.06 -54.23
CA ARG A 758 33.77 49.00 -54.60
C ARG A 758 33.20 50.21 -55.32
N LYS A 759 33.74 51.39 -55.02
CA LYS A 759 33.40 52.63 -55.71
C LYS A 759 34.65 53.42 -56.09
N ARG A 760 34.70 53.89 -57.34
CA ARG A 760 35.78 54.76 -57.85
C ARG A 760 35.33 56.22 -57.86
N THR A 761 36.23 57.12 -57.47
CA THR A 761 36.04 58.57 -57.47
C THR A 761 37.30 59.22 -58.07
N ASN A 762 37.13 60.04 -59.12
CA ASN A 762 38.22 60.78 -59.73
C ASN A 762 38.39 62.14 -59.04
N LEU A 763 39.59 62.45 -58.54
CA LEU A 763 39.92 63.78 -58.01
C LEU A 763 40.63 64.59 -59.08
N VAL A 764 40.07 65.74 -59.47
CA VAL A 764 40.64 66.65 -60.46
C VAL A 764 41.07 67.94 -59.78
N ILE A 765 42.32 68.34 -59.99
CA ILE A 765 42.91 69.55 -59.39
C ILE A 765 42.92 70.68 -60.42
N THR A 766 42.32 71.80 -60.05
CA THR A 766 42.16 72.96 -60.94
C THR A 766 43.06 74.13 -60.50
N GLY A 767 43.62 74.90 -61.46
CA GLY A 767 44.50 76.05 -61.22
C GLY A 767 45.74 76.12 -62.14
N LEU A 768 46.31 77.32 -62.32
CA LEU A 768 47.51 77.58 -63.15
C LEU A 768 48.79 77.53 -62.31
N VAL A 769 49.88 76.97 -62.84
CA VAL A 769 51.20 76.91 -62.18
C VAL A 769 52.31 77.32 -63.13
N SER A 770 53.10 78.33 -62.76
CA SER A 770 54.23 78.83 -63.55
C SER A 770 55.35 77.79 -63.71
N PRO A 771 56.09 77.78 -64.84
CA PRO A 771 57.18 76.85 -65.08
C PRO A 771 58.34 77.04 -64.10
N VAL A 772 58.92 75.94 -63.62
CA VAL A 772 60.16 75.95 -62.82
C VAL A 772 61.19 75.06 -63.51
N LEU A 773 62.40 75.59 -63.77
CA LEU A 773 63.52 74.87 -64.38
C LEU A 773 64.53 74.40 -63.32
N ALA A 774 65.18 73.26 -63.56
CA ALA A 774 66.35 72.84 -62.78
C ALA A 774 67.57 73.74 -63.06
N SER A 775 68.44 73.96 -62.07
CA SER A 775 69.62 74.82 -62.21
C SER A 775 70.68 74.23 -63.17
N LEU A 776 71.22 75.07 -64.06
CA LEU A 776 72.40 74.75 -64.87
C LEU A 776 73.70 75.21 -64.17
N PRO A 777 74.87 74.60 -64.47
CA PRO A 777 76.16 75.10 -64.00
C PRO A 777 76.56 76.40 -64.72
N SER A 778 77.34 77.26 -64.06
CA SER A 778 77.68 78.60 -64.57
C SER A 778 78.68 78.61 -65.74
N LYS A 779 79.54 77.59 -65.85
CA LYS A 779 80.51 77.43 -66.94
C LYS A 779 80.63 75.94 -67.35
N MET A 780 80.79 75.69 -68.65
CA MET A 780 81.16 74.40 -69.22
C MET A 780 82.36 74.54 -70.17
N GLU A 781 83.20 73.51 -70.23
CA GLU A 781 84.42 73.49 -71.07
C GLU A 781 84.22 72.59 -72.29
N LEU A 782 84.54 73.14 -73.46
CA LEU A 782 84.47 72.47 -74.75
C LEU A 782 85.89 72.28 -75.26
N VAL A 783 86.27 71.04 -75.56
CA VAL A 783 87.59 70.72 -76.11
C VAL A 783 87.52 70.81 -77.63
N GLU A 784 88.53 71.41 -78.26
CA GLU A 784 88.65 71.47 -79.73
C GLU A 784 88.44 70.08 -80.36
N GLY A 785 87.47 69.96 -81.26
CA GLY A 785 87.11 68.73 -81.97
C GLY A 785 86.13 67.77 -81.25
N ARG A 786 85.62 68.10 -80.05
CA ARG A 786 84.69 67.24 -79.28
C ARG A 786 83.29 67.83 -79.13
N ASP A 787 82.29 67.00 -78.84
CA ASP A 787 80.89 67.40 -78.63
C ASP A 787 80.58 67.75 -77.15
N LEU A 788 79.54 68.56 -76.89
CA LEU A 788 79.08 68.95 -75.54
C LEU A 788 77.55 69.01 -75.45
N GLN A 789 76.94 68.36 -74.45
CA GLN A 789 75.49 68.40 -74.18
C GLN A 789 75.13 69.27 -72.97
N ILE A 790 74.05 70.04 -73.08
CA ILE A 790 73.48 70.93 -72.07
C ILE A 790 72.02 70.54 -71.79
N ASN A 791 71.69 70.16 -70.55
CA ASN A 791 70.38 69.59 -70.20
C ASN A 791 69.40 70.65 -69.67
N CYS A 792 68.17 70.72 -70.22
CA CYS A 792 67.14 71.62 -69.70
C CYS A 792 65.92 70.86 -69.15
N VAL A 793 65.71 70.88 -67.84
CA VAL A 793 64.71 70.06 -67.13
C VAL A 793 63.62 70.92 -66.50
N VAL A 794 62.34 70.64 -66.82
CA VAL A 794 61.16 71.29 -66.23
C VAL A 794 60.69 70.51 -64.99
N LEU A 795 60.68 71.15 -63.83
CA LEU A 795 60.28 70.57 -62.54
C LEU A 795 58.79 70.76 -62.22
N LEU A 796 58.21 71.90 -62.58
CA LEU A 796 56.81 72.25 -62.35
C LEU A 796 56.29 73.09 -63.52
N GLY A 797 54.97 73.03 -63.78
CA GLY A 797 54.27 73.87 -64.76
C GLY A 797 52.93 73.27 -65.21
N ASN A 798 51.85 74.03 -65.10
CA ASN A 798 50.50 73.63 -65.53
C ASN A 798 49.81 74.81 -66.27
N PRO A 799 49.55 74.71 -67.60
CA PRO A 799 49.82 73.57 -68.49
C PRO A 799 51.32 73.36 -68.77
N ARG A 800 51.69 72.20 -69.36
CA ARG A 800 53.08 71.79 -69.61
C ARG A 800 53.85 72.85 -70.43
N PRO A 801 55.04 73.32 -69.99
CA PRO A 801 55.78 74.38 -70.68
C PRO A 801 56.51 73.95 -71.97
N GLU A 802 56.67 74.86 -72.94
CA GLU A 802 57.47 74.72 -74.17
C GLU A 802 58.90 75.27 -73.99
N ILE A 803 59.92 74.64 -74.61
CA ILE A 803 61.35 74.95 -74.39
C ILE A 803 62.01 75.58 -75.64
N GLU A 804 62.79 76.65 -75.44
CA GLU A 804 63.57 77.37 -76.45
C GLU A 804 65.02 77.63 -75.99
N TRP A 805 65.99 77.63 -76.92
CA TRP A 805 67.41 77.94 -76.63
C TRP A 805 67.91 79.20 -77.32
N PHE A 806 68.76 79.94 -76.61
CA PHE A 806 69.45 81.14 -77.09
C PHE A 806 70.97 80.98 -76.92
N LYS A 807 71.76 81.62 -77.79
CA LYS A 807 73.21 81.81 -77.62
C LYS A 807 73.52 83.30 -77.70
N ASP A 808 74.24 83.81 -76.70
CA ASP A 808 74.63 85.21 -76.56
C ASP A 808 73.43 86.18 -76.75
N GLY A 809 72.28 85.82 -76.18
CA GLY A 809 71.05 86.59 -76.25
C GLY A 809 70.27 86.51 -77.56
N GLN A 810 70.76 85.80 -78.59
CA GLN A 810 70.03 85.57 -79.84
C GLN A 810 69.46 84.15 -79.92
N PRO A 811 68.31 83.94 -80.60
CA PRO A 811 67.79 82.59 -80.83
C PRO A 811 68.86 81.70 -81.45
N LEU A 812 69.05 80.50 -80.90
CA LEU A 812 70.18 79.64 -81.26
C LEU A 812 70.25 79.35 -82.77
N SER A 813 69.08 79.27 -83.43
CA SER A 813 68.95 79.08 -84.88
C SER A 813 69.62 80.14 -85.76
N LYS A 814 69.92 81.33 -85.21
CA LYS A 814 70.60 82.43 -85.90
C LYS A 814 72.08 82.53 -85.53
N ALA A 815 72.46 82.06 -84.35
CA ALA A 815 73.79 82.23 -83.78
C ALA A 815 74.78 81.13 -84.20
N ILE A 816 74.29 79.90 -84.45
CA ILE A 816 75.10 78.76 -84.92
C ILE A 816 74.32 78.01 -86.02
N SER A 817 75.02 77.53 -87.05
CA SER A 817 74.44 76.70 -88.12
C SER A 817 73.87 75.40 -87.54
N LYS A 818 72.68 75.00 -88.02
CA LYS A 818 71.97 73.78 -87.57
C LYS A 818 72.79 72.49 -87.69
N GLU A 819 73.81 72.45 -88.54
CA GLU A 819 74.69 71.27 -88.69
C GLU A 819 75.58 71.03 -87.46
N HIS A 820 75.78 72.06 -86.64
CA HIS A 820 76.65 72.01 -85.46
C HIS A 820 75.88 71.92 -84.13
N VAL A 821 74.53 71.88 -84.16
CA VAL A 821 73.67 71.80 -82.97
C VAL A 821 72.48 70.85 -83.14
N ILE A 822 72.10 70.11 -82.09
CA ILE A 822 70.95 69.20 -82.08
C ILE A 822 70.05 69.49 -80.88
N PHE A 823 68.73 69.58 -81.11
CA PHE A 823 67.70 69.65 -80.05
C PHE A 823 67.17 68.25 -79.72
N LEU A 824 67.21 67.88 -78.44
CA LEU A 824 66.73 66.60 -77.93
C LEU A 824 65.24 66.69 -77.54
N ARG A 825 64.52 65.54 -77.52
CA ARG A 825 63.05 65.50 -77.26
C ARG A 825 62.64 65.96 -75.87
N ASP A 826 63.57 65.90 -74.91
CA ASP A 826 63.40 66.37 -73.54
C ASP A 826 63.60 67.89 -73.40
N GLY A 827 64.02 68.57 -74.47
CA GLY A 827 64.33 70.00 -74.47
C GLY A 827 65.81 70.33 -74.29
N SER A 828 66.70 69.34 -74.21
CA SER A 828 68.15 69.53 -74.04
C SER A 828 68.87 69.87 -75.37
N LEU A 829 70.05 70.49 -75.29
CA LEU A 829 70.85 70.97 -76.44
C LEU A 829 72.19 70.22 -76.56
N LEU A 830 72.58 69.80 -77.76
CA LEU A 830 73.88 69.18 -78.05
C LEU A 830 74.68 70.03 -79.06
N LEU A 831 75.90 70.43 -78.71
CA LEU A 831 76.88 71.12 -79.55
C LEU A 831 77.86 70.11 -80.16
N LYS A 832 78.16 70.21 -81.45
CA LYS A 832 79.01 69.26 -82.17
C LYS A 832 80.33 69.86 -82.64
N ASN A 833 81.39 69.04 -82.59
CA ASN A 833 82.72 69.34 -83.13
C ASN A 833 83.27 70.69 -82.67
N GLY A 834 83.69 70.74 -81.41
CA GLY A 834 84.04 71.96 -80.69
C GLY A 834 85.05 72.84 -81.42
N SER A 835 84.70 74.12 -81.53
CA SER A 835 85.46 75.13 -82.24
C SER A 835 85.17 76.50 -81.62
N ASP A 836 85.92 77.53 -82.01
CA ASP A 836 85.78 78.86 -81.41
C ASP A 836 84.38 79.47 -81.62
N ALA A 837 83.68 79.07 -82.69
CA ALA A 837 82.30 79.48 -82.97
C ALA A 837 81.30 79.05 -81.88
N HIS A 838 81.61 77.99 -81.13
CA HIS A 838 80.74 77.45 -80.09
C HIS A 838 80.87 78.17 -78.74
N LYS A 839 81.89 79.02 -78.58
CA LYS A 839 82.10 79.83 -77.37
C LYS A 839 80.97 80.83 -77.20
N GLY A 840 80.47 80.98 -75.98
CA GLY A 840 79.42 81.94 -75.65
C GLY A 840 78.48 81.44 -74.55
N THR A 841 77.54 82.28 -74.15
CA THR A 841 76.53 81.96 -73.15
C THR A 841 75.28 81.37 -73.80
N TYR A 842 74.85 80.19 -73.35
CA TYR A 842 73.64 79.53 -73.78
C TYR A 842 72.55 79.66 -72.73
N THR A 843 71.35 80.02 -73.15
CA THR A 843 70.17 80.20 -72.27
C THR A 843 69.09 79.21 -72.67
N CYS A 844 68.62 78.40 -71.72
CA CYS A 844 67.38 77.64 -71.86
C CYS A 844 66.20 78.45 -71.31
N LYS A 845 65.13 78.56 -72.09
CA LYS A 845 63.88 79.23 -71.72
C LYS A 845 62.72 78.24 -71.76
N ALA A 846 61.95 78.12 -70.67
CA ALA A 846 60.68 77.39 -70.64
C ALA A 846 59.49 78.36 -70.51
N ASN A 847 58.46 78.17 -71.33
CA ASN A 847 57.32 79.08 -71.44
C ASN A 847 55.98 78.34 -71.29
N SER A 848 55.05 78.89 -70.50
CA SER A 848 53.68 78.37 -70.34
C SER A 848 52.69 79.54 -70.18
N ALA A 849 51.39 79.27 -70.29
CA ALA A 849 50.33 80.26 -70.07
C ALA A 849 50.39 80.93 -68.68
N ALA A 850 51.04 80.28 -67.70
CA ALA A 850 51.22 80.78 -66.34
C ALA A 850 52.54 81.58 -66.12
N GLY A 851 53.41 81.72 -67.13
CA GLY A 851 54.68 82.45 -67.03
C GLY A 851 55.84 81.77 -67.76
N ASN A 852 57.07 82.28 -67.57
CA ASN A 852 58.29 81.71 -68.15
C ASN A 852 59.42 81.57 -67.10
N ALA A 853 60.39 80.70 -67.38
CA ALA A 853 61.60 80.49 -66.59
C ALA A 853 62.83 80.39 -67.50
N LEU A 854 63.99 80.84 -67.01
CA LEU A 854 65.24 80.94 -67.76
C LEU A 854 66.41 80.37 -66.96
N GLN A 855 67.39 79.75 -67.64
CA GLN A 855 68.66 79.28 -67.06
C GLN A 855 69.82 79.46 -68.06
N ASP A 856 70.96 79.99 -67.58
CA ASP A 856 72.13 80.33 -68.40
C ASP A 856 73.35 79.45 -68.10
N VAL A 857 74.20 79.21 -69.11
CA VAL A 857 75.51 78.55 -68.98
C VAL A 857 76.53 79.10 -69.97
N ASN A 858 77.77 79.38 -69.54
CA ASN A 858 78.83 79.88 -70.41
C ASN A 858 79.76 78.76 -70.91
N VAL A 859 79.97 78.66 -72.23
CA VAL A 859 80.83 77.64 -72.87
C VAL A 859 82.17 78.24 -73.32
N GLN A 860 83.29 77.62 -72.94
CA GLN A 860 84.66 78.05 -73.30
C GLN A 860 85.45 76.96 -74.04
N LEU A 861 86.36 77.33 -74.97
CA LEU A 861 87.16 76.40 -75.79
C LEU A 861 88.62 76.20 -75.28
N ILE A 862 89.13 74.96 -75.29
CA ILE A 862 90.52 74.59 -74.95
C ILE A 862 91.30 74.10 -76.19
N MET A 863 92.56 74.58 -76.41
CA MET A 863 93.42 74.31 -77.60
C MET A 863 94.85 73.80 -77.26
N LYS A 864 95.59 73.25 -78.26
CA LYS A 864 96.95 72.65 -78.13
C LYS A 864 98.15 73.63 -78.17
N PRO A 865 99.33 73.33 -77.56
CA PRO A 865 100.49 74.25 -77.45
C PRO A 865 101.29 74.45 -78.76
N ARG A 866 102.00 75.59 -78.94
CA ARG A 866 102.77 75.96 -80.17
C ARG A 866 104.14 76.63 -79.87
N MET A 867 105.09 76.62 -80.83
CA MET A 867 106.46 77.19 -80.68
C MET A 867 106.50 78.72 -80.78
N LEU A 868 107.43 79.37 -80.06
CA LEU A 868 107.80 80.78 -80.24
C LEU A 868 108.83 80.90 -81.40
N GLN A 869 108.59 81.74 -82.40
CA GLN A 869 109.50 81.92 -83.55
C GLN A 869 110.66 82.87 -83.18
N THR A 870 111.89 82.35 -83.02
CA THR A 870 113.13 83.15 -82.86
C THR A 870 114.33 82.43 -83.48
N ASP A 871 115.25 83.17 -84.12
CA ASP A 871 116.53 82.69 -84.69
C ASP A 871 117.52 82.29 -83.59
N ILE A 872 117.26 81.16 -82.96
CA ILE A 872 118.10 80.60 -81.90
C ILE A 872 119.08 79.60 -82.53
N GLU A 873 120.37 79.74 -82.23
CA GLU A 873 121.40 78.80 -82.69
C GLU A 873 121.19 77.40 -82.07
N ASP A 874 121.10 76.38 -82.93
CA ASP A 874 120.94 74.97 -82.52
C ASP A 874 122.24 74.35 -81.97
N VAL A 875 123.36 75.08 -82.04
CA VAL A 875 124.67 74.66 -81.54
C VAL A 875 125.25 75.77 -80.67
N LEU A 876 125.60 75.43 -79.44
CA LEU A 876 126.22 76.35 -78.49
C LEU A 876 127.64 75.87 -78.13
N VAL A 877 128.59 76.79 -77.97
CA VAL A 877 129.98 76.46 -77.62
C VAL A 877 130.34 77.13 -76.30
N ALA A 878 130.86 76.35 -75.34
CA ALA A 878 131.22 76.85 -74.02
C ALA A 878 132.66 76.48 -73.64
N LYS A 879 133.31 77.37 -72.89
CA LYS A 879 134.62 77.10 -72.28
C LYS A 879 134.42 76.46 -70.92
N ASP A 880 135.37 75.61 -70.51
CA ASP A 880 135.36 74.99 -69.19
C ASP A 880 135.27 76.08 -68.08
N GLY A 881 134.36 75.87 -67.14
CA GLY A 881 134.06 76.79 -66.06
C GLY A 881 133.11 77.95 -66.38
N ALA A 882 132.69 78.15 -67.63
CA ALA A 882 131.76 79.24 -68.00
C ALA A 882 130.29 78.91 -67.66
N GLN A 883 129.43 79.93 -67.64
CA GLN A 883 127.96 79.76 -67.62
C GLN A 883 127.42 79.61 -69.04
N LEU A 884 126.42 78.73 -69.23
CA LEU A 884 125.76 78.51 -70.52
C LEU A 884 124.24 78.41 -70.35
N GLU A 885 123.48 79.06 -71.23
CA GLU A 885 122.01 78.96 -71.26
C GLU A 885 121.53 78.32 -72.57
N ILE A 886 120.61 77.36 -72.44
CA ILE A 886 119.99 76.59 -73.51
C ILE A 886 118.50 76.96 -73.55
N PRO A 887 118.03 77.66 -74.59
CA PRO A 887 116.66 78.18 -74.61
C PRO A 887 115.58 77.15 -74.96
N CYS A 888 114.37 77.32 -74.42
CA CYS A 888 113.17 76.55 -74.80
C CYS A 888 111.99 77.47 -75.19
N PRO A 889 111.72 77.68 -76.50
CA PRO A 889 110.77 78.68 -76.96
C PRO A 889 109.33 78.13 -77.10
N VAL A 890 108.51 78.21 -76.04
CA VAL A 890 107.08 77.78 -76.05
C VAL A 890 106.15 79.01 -75.95
N LEU A 891 105.16 79.11 -76.84
CA LEU A 891 104.12 80.15 -76.79
C LEU A 891 102.95 79.69 -75.91
N VAL A 892 102.61 80.49 -74.89
CA VAL A 892 101.42 80.27 -74.05
C VAL A 892 100.46 81.45 -74.24
N PRO A 893 99.30 81.27 -74.90
CA PRO A 893 98.30 82.33 -75.05
C PRO A 893 97.71 82.78 -73.70
N GLU A 894 97.34 84.05 -73.59
CA GLU A 894 96.67 84.61 -72.39
C GLU A 894 95.37 83.86 -72.06
N GLY A 895 95.17 83.54 -70.78
CA GLY A 895 93.97 82.86 -70.28
C GLY A 895 93.98 81.33 -70.40
N GLN A 896 95.03 80.73 -70.96
CA GLN A 896 95.24 79.27 -70.91
C GLN A 896 96.24 78.88 -69.82
N VAL A 897 96.08 77.67 -69.29
CA VAL A 897 97.01 77.11 -68.30
C VAL A 897 98.37 76.86 -68.96
N ARG A 898 99.47 77.28 -68.33
CA ARG A 898 100.83 77.07 -68.86
C ARG A 898 101.10 75.56 -69.06
N PRO A 899 101.65 75.16 -70.23
CA PRO A 899 101.99 73.77 -70.48
C PRO A 899 103.19 73.35 -69.62
N LYS A 900 103.23 72.07 -69.24
CA LYS A 900 104.32 71.50 -68.45
C LYS A 900 105.53 71.26 -69.35
N VAL A 901 106.72 71.76 -68.99
CA VAL A 901 107.98 71.56 -69.75
C VAL A 901 108.88 70.52 -69.08
N LEU A 902 109.46 69.61 -69.87
CA LEU A 902 110.39 68.56 -69.46
C LEU A 902 111.71 68.72 -70.23
N TRP A 903 112.85 68.47 -69.59
CA TRP A 903 114.18 68.55 -70.20
C TRP A 903 114.89 67.19 -70.24
N ALA A 904 115.72 66.96 -71.27
CA ALA A 904 116.55 65.77 -71.45
C ALA A 904 117.95 66.15 -71.96
N HIS A 905 119.00 65.44 -71.52
CA HIS A 905 120.38 65.53 -72.03
C HIS A 905 120.80 64.19 -72.64
N ASP A 906 121.27 64.19 -73.88
CA ASP A 906 121.58 63.00 -74.70
C ASP A 906 120.47 61.93 -74.64
N SER A 907 119.22 62.38 -74.78
CA SER A 907 117.99 61.56 -74.73
C SER A 907 117.64 60.96 -73.36
N GLN A 908 118.46 61.19 -72.33
CA GLN A 908 118.14 60.83 -70.94
C GLN A 908 117.41 62.00 -70.26
N PRO A 909 116.34 61.76 -69.49
CA PRO A 909 115.65 62.82 -68.74
C PRO A 909 116.65 63.54 -67.83
N LEU A 910 116.68 64.86 -67.92
CA LEU A 910 117.59 65.68 -67.14
C LEU A 910 116.90 66.11 -65.84
N ASN A 911 117.53 65.82 -64.71
CA ASN A 911 117.08 66.36 -63.43
C ASN A 911 117.59 67.79 -63.26
N VAL A 912 116.73 68.75 -63.56
CA VAL A 912 117.04 70.19 -63.52
C VAL A 912 117.00 70.83 -62.13
N ASN A 913 116.70 70.06 -61.07
CA ASN A 913 116.64 70.55 -59.68
C ASN A 913 117.97 70.37 -58.92
N THR A 914 119.07 70.04 -59.59
CA THR A 914 120.40 70.00 -58.96
C THR A 914 121.01 71.40 -58.92
N PRO A 915 121.94 71.69 -57.99
CA PRO A 915 122.60 73.01 -57.93
C PRO A 915 123.44 73.34 -59.18
N GLU A 916 123.54 72.44 -60.16
CA GLU A 916 124.25 72.66 -61.43
C GLU A 916 123.36 73.34 -62.49
N TYR A 917 122.04 73.14 -62.41
CA TYR A 917 121.06 73.60 -63.39
C TYR A 917 120.03 74.57 -62.78
N ILE A 918 119.59 75.54 -63.57
CA ILE A 918 118.46 76.41 -63.25
C ILE A 918 117.54 76.50 -64.46
N VAL A 919 116.26 76.12 -64.31
CA VAL A 919 115.23 76.46 -65.31
C VAL A 919 114.72 77.87 -65.06
N LEU A 920 114.83 78.71 -66.07
CA LEU A 920 114.44 80.11 -66.02
C LEU A 920 112.92 80.28 -66.25
N PRO A 921 112.32 81.43 -65.90
CA PRO A 921 110.89 81.69 -66.09
C PRO A 921 110.41 81.66 -67.55
N ASN A 922 111.33 81.89 -68.50
CA ASN A 922 111.10 81.73 -69.94
C ASN A 922 111.23 80.27 -70.41
N LEU A 923 111.37 79.32 -69.47
CA LEU A 923 111.45 77.87 -69.66
C LEU A 923 112.81 77.38 -70.19
N SER A 924 113.77 78.28 -70.41
CA SER A 924 115.17 77.98 -70.79
C SER A 924 115.95 77.31 -69.65
N LEU A 925 116.90 76.44 -69.98
CA LEU A 925 117.79 75.76 -69.03
C LEU A 925 119.15 76.45 -68.96
N ARG A 926 119.57 76.89 -67.77
CA ARG A 926 120.89 77.49 -67.54
C ARG A 926 121.79 76.55 -66.75
N ILE A 927 122.99 76.30 -67.27
CA ILE A 927 124.08 75.54 -66.65
C ILE A 927 125.03 76.55 -65.97
N LEU A 928 125.22 76.41 -64.66
CA LEU A 928 125.95 77.42 -63.87
C LEU A 928 127.47 77.34 -63.98
N ARG A 929 128.03 76.16 -64.27
CA ARG A 929 129.48 75.98 -64.46
C ARG A 929 129.72 74.78 -65.37
N VAL A 930 130.00 75.07 -66.64
CA VAL A 930 130.20 74.04 -67.67
C VAL A 930 131.47 73.25 -67.41
N SER A 931 131.41 71.95 -67.66
CA SER A 931 132.54 71.02 -67.67
C SER A 931 132.39 70.05 -68.83
N SER A 932 133.38 69.18 -69.05
CA SER A 932 133.31 68.17 -70.12
C SER A 932 132.07 67.26 -70.06
N ALA A 933 131.48 67.06 -68.86
CA ALA A 933 130.25 66.27 -68.69
C ALA A 933 128.98 66.93 -69.24
N HIS A 934 129.03 68.23 -69.54
CA HIS A 934 127.88 69.03 -70.01
C HIS A 934 127.84 69.18 -71.55
N ILE A 935 128.73 68.48 -72.25
CA ILE A 935 128.77 68.43 -73.72
C ILE A 935 127.77 67.36 -74.17
N GLY A 936 126.85 67.73 -75.07
CA GLY A 936 125.80 66.81 -75.57
C GLY A 936 124.55 67.54 -76.07
N ARG A 937 123.49 66.78 -76.38
CA ARG A 937 122.20 67.27 -76.90
C ARG A 937 121.17 67.49 -75.80
N TYR A 938 120.68 68.70 -75.65
CA TYR A 938 119.60 69.04 -74.72
C TYR A 938 118.26 69.19 -75.45
N THR A 939 117.19 68.54 -74.98
CA THR A 939 115.84 68.61 -75.57
C THR A 939 114.82 69.10 -74.54
N CYS A 940 113.92 70.01 -74.93
CA CYS A 940 112.77 70.43 -74.13
C CYS A 940 111.42 69.99 -74.76
N THR A 941 110.47 69.56 -73.92
CA THR A 941 109.13 69.06 -74.33
C THR A 941 108.02 69.74 -73.52
N ALA A 942 107.04 70.40 -74.17
CA ALA A 942 105.88 71.06 -73.55
C ALA A 942 104.55 70.32 -73.79
N VAL A 943 103.66 70.18 -72.78
CA VAL A 943 102.39 69.41 -72.88
C VAL A 943 101.17 70.03 -72.14
N ASN A 944 99.95 69.92 -72.72
CA ASN A 944 98.63 70.25 -72.11
C ASN A 944 97.50 69.23 -72.50
N GLU A 945 96.26 69.41 -72.01
CA GLU A 945 95.10 68.50 -72.26
C GLU A 945 94.70 68.34 -73.74
N ALA A 946 95.17 69.23 -74.61
CA ALA A 946 94.92 69.20 -76.05
C ALA A 946 96.13 68.68 -76.88
N GLY A 947 97.35 68.52 -76.32
CA GLY A 947 98.51 67.93 -77.02
C GLY A 947 99.93 68.26 -76.49
N LYS A 948 101.00 67.81 -77.18
CA LYS A 948 102.44 68.03 -76.84
C LYS A 948 103.32 68.63 -77.96
N LEU A 949 104.47 69.23 -77.63
CA LEU A 949 105.44 69.93 -78.51
C LEU A 949 106.93 69.76 -78.04
N GLU A 950 107.94 69.64 -78.92
CA GLU A 950 109.37 69.33 -78.57
C GLU A 950 110.43 70.14 -79.36
N LYS A 951 111.62 70.45 -78.78
CA LYS A 951 112.79 71.12 -79.42
C LYS A 951 114.16 70.69 -78.84
N THR A 952 115.19 70.53 -79.66
CA THR A 952 116.56 70.06 -79.28
C THR A 952 117.68 71.05 -79.68
N THR A 953 118.72 71.18 -78.84
CA THR A 953 119.93 72.04 -79.00
C THR A 953 121.21 71.27 -78.62
N LEU A 954 122.34 71.46 -79.31
CA LEU A 954 123.63 70.76 -79.09
C LEU A 954 124.68 71.67 -78.42
N VAL A 955 125.49 71.15 -77.49
CA VAL A 955 126.56 71.90 -76.79
C VAL A 955 127.95 71.29 -77.03
N LEU A 956 129.00 72.10 -77.32
CA LEU A 956 130.40 71.70 -77.62
C LEU A 956 131.46 72.46 -76.75
N GLY A 957 132.69 71.91 -76.57
CA GLY A 957 133.79 72.50 -75.74
C GLY A 957 135.14 72.80 -76.46
N ILE A 958 135.96 73.75 -75.95
CA ILE A 958 137.24 74.23 -76.55
C ILE A 958 138.46 74.07 -75.59
N VAL A 959 139.60 73.52 -76.08
CA VAL A 959 140.91 73.48 -75.38
C VAL A 959 142.02 74.14 -76.25
N LEU A 960 142.78 75.11 -75.72
CA LEU A 960 144.00 75.75 -76.31
C LEU A 960 144.99 76.00 -75.15
N ASN A 961 146.32 75.85 -75.20
CA ASN A 961 147.28 75.78 -76.31
C ASN A 961 148.66 75.23 -75.83
N LEU A 962 149.40 74.56 -76.71
CA LEU A 962 150.85 74.27 -76.64
C LEU A 962 151.70 75.53 -76.98
N LYS A 963 152.91 75.70 -76.38
CA LYS A 963 154.10 76.37 -76.99
C LYS A 963 155.41 76.26 -76.15
N ILE A 964 156.43 75.58 -76.72
CA ILE A 964 157.91 75.83 -76.83
C ILE A 964 158.69 76.15 -75.53
N THR A 965 159.78 75.47 -75.13
CA THR A 965 160.81 74.65 -75.82
C THR A 965 160.52 73.17 -75.99
#